data_AF-A0A8H7ZW26-F1
#
_entry.id   AF-A0A8H7ZW26-F1
#
_cell.length_a   1.000
_cell.length_b   1.000
_cell.length_c   1.000
_cell.angle_alpha   90.00
_cell.angle_beta   90.00
_cell.angle_gamma   90.00
#
_symmetry.space_group_name_H-M   'P 1'
#
loop_
_entity.id
_entity.type
_entity.pdbx_description
1 polymer ?
#
loop_
_entity_poly.entity_id
_entity_poly.type
_entity_poly.pdbx_seq_one_letter_code
_entity_poly.pdbx_strand_id
1 'polypeptide(L)'
;MAADVASYKPTTFPHRFVIHGRLYEFRDDTRRQHSALALLRQNSSAVAAIDAATGVDVSVYFPPPVTTCSELAVKAFSVSCSLPQFDMAYCHSVKLSDPVMKYSFLGEIAYQWSDISRPPDGRKLFAYNGIVLDVTRFLKDNDSFLGQWVQDAVESSVGTDATIRFGSNKATRAAAACLQSLYAAGVVSTKTVGCFISDIILYTSLVAVLGVVVLKFVLAVIFSWFMSRELGRLQEKRNNFYRNRNRGSKSYALVRKSRDNLADRQGSLPLNQSPHHVHVCPGTPGSGPTRFGTIASPANSRPLSAASSPQLSAAVASFGGAADTQVLPDELAPFPTVEEARDLRNIHTIMLVTCYSEGEESLRCTLDSLTCTDYSPEHKLIVVIADGLIQGEGNPKSTPQLLVDMLELDPTLPNPPEPMIYCSIVDGAKRHNKAQIYVGVYRCGGKWANAVVIVKCGTEGEKGGEKPGNRGKRDSQVILMRFFQKVIFNDPMTPLEYDLFCKIRHAAKVTADAYEILLMVDADTKVLADSVTRMVLCMARDPEVMGLCGETRIANKRATWVTRIQVFEYHISHHLGKAFESIFGGVTCLPGCFCMYRIKAPKGDGNRWVPIIASPAVIDEYRVNVVDTLHKKNLLLLGEDRFLTTVMLRKFPKRKMIFVPKAVCK
;
A
#
# COMPACT_ATOMS: atom_id res chain seq x y z
N MET A 1 21.77 -27.99 21.20
CA MET A 1 21.59 -26.91 22.22
C MET A 1 22.67 -27.13 23.26
N ALA A 2 23.32 -26.07 23.76
CA ALA A 2 24.06 -26.20 25.02
C ALA A 2 23.03 -26.24 26.15
N ALA A 3 23.13 -27.21 27.05
CA ALA A 3 22.22 -27.37 28.17
C ALA A 3 22.98 -27.11 29.48
N ASP A 4 22.43 -26.24 30.32
CA ASP A 4 22.97 -25.97 31.65
C ASP A 4 22.70 -27.16 32.57
N VAL A 5 23.73 -27.96 32.82
CA VAL A 5 23.65 -29.14 33.69
C VAL A 5 23.36 -28.76 35.14
N ALA A 6 23.76 -27.57 35.61
CA ALA A 6 23.45 -27.10 36.96
C ALA A 6 21.96 -26.78 37.17
N SER A 7 21.19 -26.63 36.08
CA SER A 7 19.72 -26.53 36.14
C SER A 7 19.02 -27.87 36.38
N TYR A 8 19.72 -29.00 36.22
CA TYR A 8 19.12 -30.33 36.31
C TYR A 8 18.89 -30.74 37.77
N LYS A 9 17.68 -31.25 38.04
CA LYS A 9 17.25 -31.76 39.34
C LYS A 9 16.54 -33.10 39.17
N PRO A 10 16.62 -34.02 40.16
CA PRO A 10 15.89 -35.30 40.12
C PRO A 10 14.39 -35.15 39.84
N THR A 11 13.79 -34.04 40.29
CA THR A 11 12.38 -33.69 40.10
C THR A 11 11.99 -33.31 38.67
N THR A 12 12.96 -32.98 37.81
CA THR A 12 12.73 -32.31 36.52
C THR A 12 13.32 -33.08 35.36
N PHE A 13 14.49 -33.69 35.56
CA PHE A 13 15.16 -34.55 34.58
C PHE A 13 15.77 -35.77 35.29
N PRO A 14 14.95 -36.69 35.81
CA PRO A 14 15.42 -37.86 36.55
C PRO A 14 16.36 -38.72 35.70
N HIS A 15 17.29 -39.41 36.37
CA HIS A 15 18.19 -40.39 35.78
C HIS A 15 19.12 -39.85 34.66
N ARG A 16 19.39 -38.54 34.67
CA ARG A 16 20.43 -37.90 33.84
C ARG A 16 21.74 -37.76 34.59
N PHE A 17 22.82 -38.24 33.98
CA PHE A 17 24.14 -38.33 34.62
C PHE A 17 25.25 -37.84 33.70
N VAL A 18 26.34 -37.36 34.31
CA VAL A 18 27.55 -36.95 33.61
C VAL A 18 28.63 -38.02 33.77
N ILE A 19 29.13 -38.54 32.65
CA ILE A 19 30.22 -39.53 32.59
C ILE A 19 31.22 -39.05 31.52
N HIS A 20 32.47 -38.82 31.91
CA HIS A 20 33.59 -38.35 31.07
C HIS A 20 33.22 -37.17 30.15
N GLY A 21 32.58 -36.15 30.74
CA GLY A 21 32.15 -34.94 30.04
C GLY A 21 30.95 -35.11 29.09
N ARG A 22 30.29 -36.27 29.12
CA ARG A 22 29.12 -36.60 28.30
C ARG A 22 27.87 -36.77 29.15
N LEU A 23 26.75 -36.31 28.62
CA LEU A 23 25.43 -36.43 29.23
C LEU A 23 24.75 -37.71 28.75
N TYR A 24 24.33 -38.53 29.70
CA TYR A 24 23.56 -39.75 29.48
C TYR A 24 22.21 -39.68 30.21
N GLU A 25 21.17 -40.27 29.62
CA GLU A 25 19.84 -40.44 30.20
C GLU A 25 19.50 -41.94 30.25
N PHE A 26 19.56 -42.51 31.45
CA PHE A 26 19.24 -43.92 31.67
C PHE A 26 17.74 -44.11 31.93
N ARG A 27 17.15 -45.17 31.40
CA ARG A 27 15.71 -45.48 31.54
C ARG A 27 15.45 -46.34 32.78
N ASP A 28 14.18 -46.49 33.17
CA ASP A 28 13.76 -47.35 34.29
C ASP A 28 14.29 -48.79 34.21
N ASP A 29 14.57 -49.33 33.01
CA ASP A 29 15.18 -50.65 32.88
C ASP A 29 16.62 -50.71 33.40
N THR A 30 17.38 -49.62 33.33
CA THR A 30 18.69 -49.49 34.00
C THR A 30 18.52 -49.46 35.52
N ARG A 31 17.46 -48.82 36.03
CA ARG A 31 17.08 -48.83 37.46
C ARG A 31 16.72 -50.24 37.94
N ARG A 32 15.96 -51.00 37.12
CA ARG A 32 15.65 -52.43 37.34
C ARG A 32 16.92 -53.28 37.41
N GLN A 33 17.85 -53.10 36.48
CA GLN A 33 19.14 -53.80 36.48
C GLN A 33 19.96 -53.53 37.74
N HIS A 34 20.02 -52.28 38.22
CA HIS A 34 20.69 -51.96 39.48
C HIS A 34 19.97 -52.60 40.69
N SER A 35 18.64 -52.52 40.77
CA SER A 35 17.86 -53.15 41.85
C SER A 35 17.90 -54.69 41.88
N ALA A 36 18.43 -55.33 40.83
CA ALA A 36 18.66 -56.77 40.78
C ALA A 36 20.02 -57.19 41.39
N LEU A 37 20.98 -56.27 41.55
CA LEU A 37 22.30 -56.57 42.11
C LEU A 37 22.20 -56.87 43.61
N ALA A 38 22.83 -57.97 44.05
CA ALA A 38 22.77 -58.43 45.44
C ALA A 38 23.27 -57.38 46.46
N LEU A 39 24.31 -56.62 46.10
CA LEU A 39 24.84 -55.50 46.90
C LEU A 39 23.82 -54.37 47.11
N LEU A 40 23.01 -54.07 46.09
CA LEU A 40 22.03 -52.97 46.14
C LEU A 40 20.68 -53.42 46.72
N ARG A 41 20.43 -54.74 46.81
CA ARG A 41 19.25 -55.31 47.49
C ARG A 41 19.29 -55.24 49.01
N GLN A 42 20.47 -55.14 49.61
CA GLN A 42 20.62 -55.12 51.08
C GLN A 42 20.58 -53.70 51.68
N ASN A 43 20.65 -52.64 50.86
CA ASN A 43 20.67 -51.25 51.31
C ASN A 43 19.60 -50.42 50.58
N SER A 44 18.51 -50.07 51.28
CA SER A 44 17.45 -49.20 50.74
C SER A 44 17.91 -47.77 50.43
N SER A 45 19.02 -47.33 51.05
CA SER A 45 19.72 -46.08 50.75
C SER A 45 20.31 -46.02 49.33
N ALA A 46 20.64 -47.16 48.72
CA ALA A 46 21.41 -47.20 47.48
C ALA A 46 20.65 -46.65 46.26
N VAL A 47 19.34 -46.88 46.17
CA VAL A 47 18.50 -46.34 45.08
C VAL A 47 18.32 -44.82 45.26
N ALA A 48 18.15 -44.35 46.50
CA ALA A 48 18.07 -42.92 46.79
C ALA A 48 19.37 -42.18 46.47
N ALA A 49 20.53 -42.82 46.67
CA ALA A 49 21.83 -42.28 46.27
C ALA A 49 21.98 -42.17 44.73
N ILE A 50 21.49 -43.14 43.96
CA ILE A 50 21.45 -43.07 42.48
C ILE A 50 20.55 -41.92 42.03
N ASP A 51 19.35 -41.79 42.59
CA ASP A 51 18.42 -40.72 42.23
C ASP A 51 18.98 -39.33 42.63
N ALA A 52 19.67 -39.22 43.76
CA ALA A 52 20.38 -38.01 44.22
C ALA A 52 21.65 -37.66 43.42
N ALA A 53 22.24 -38.62 42.70
CA ALA A 53 23.37 -38.39 41.80
C ALA A 53 22.95 -37.82 40.42
N THR A 54 21.66 -37.62 40.18
CA THR A 54 21.15 -36.94 38.97
C THR A 54 21.76 -35.54 38.85
N GLY A 55 22.37 -35.23 37.69
CA GLY A 55 23.07 -33.97 37.45
C GLY A 55 24.50 -33.89 38.03
N VAL A 56 24.96 -34.91 38.75
CA VAL A 56 26.33 -34.99 39.30
C VAL A 56 27.27 -35.67 38.30
N ASP A 57 28.55 -35.31 38.36
CA ASP A 57 29.63 -36.03 37.68
C ASP A 57 29.95 -37.34 38.40
N VAL A 58 29.55 -38.44 37.78
CA VAL A 58 29.70 -39.82 38.28
C VAL A 58 30.80 -40.59 37.54
N SER A 59 31.66 -39.91 36.76
CA SER A 59 32.75 -40.52 35.97
C SER A 59 33.68 -41.42 36.79
N VAL A 60 33.82 -41.12 38.08
CA VAL A 60 34.59 -41.91 39.06
C VAL A 60 34.10 -43.36 39.18
N TYR A 61 32.80 -43.61 39.00
CA TYR A 61 32.22 -44.96 39.02
C TYR A 61 32.39 -45.71 37.68
N PHE A 62 32.92 -45.05 36.64
CA PHE A 62 33.13 -45.60 35.29
C PHE A 62 34.61 -45.46 34.88
N PRO A 63 35.53 -46.18 35.53
CA PRO A 63 36.96 -46.07 35.24
C PRO A 63 37.29 -46.51 33.79
N PRO A 64 38.20 -45.80 33.09
CA PRO A 64 38.67 -46.21 31.77
C PRO A 64 39.53 -47.49 31.85
N PRO A 65 39.81 -48.14 30.71
CA PRO A 65 40.80 -49.23 30.66
C PRO A 65 42.18 -48.72 31.10
N VAL A 66 42.72 -49.29 32.19
CA VAL A 66 43.98 -48.85 32.82
C VAL A 66 45.19 -48.95 31.86
N THR A 67 45.07 -49.74 30.78
CA THR A 67 46.09 -49.96 29.76
C THR A 67 46.59 -48.69 29.07
N THR A 68 45.76 -47.63 28.98
CA THR A 68 46.19 -46.34 28.37
C THR A 68 47.20 -45.58 29.23
N CYS A 69 47.26 -45.86 30.53
CA CYS A 69 48.14 -45.19 31.49
C CYS A 69 49.27 -46.10 32.01
N SER A 70 49.12 -47.42 31.95
CA SER A 70 50.06 -48.37 32.56
C SER A 70 51.47 -48.35 31.96
N GLU A 71 51.63 -47.95 30.69
CA GLU A 71 52.95 -47.79 30.05
C GLU A 71 53.70 -46.51 30.47
N LEU A 72 53.02 -45.58 31.16
CA LEU A 72 53.54 -44.26 31.51
C LEU A 72 53.60 -44.01 33.04
N ALA A 73 53.09 -44.96 33.84
CA ALA A 73 53.00 -44.82 35.28
C ALA A 73 54.33 -45.15 35.97
N VAL A 74 54.92 -44.16 36.63
CA VAL A 74 56.16 -44.25 37.42
C VAL A 74 55.91 -44.85 38.80
N LYS A 75 54.65 -44.82 39.27
CA LYS A 75 54.16 -45.52 40.47
C LYS A 75 52.92 -46.34 40.11
N ALA A 76 52.69 -47.44 40.83
CA ALA A 76 51.40 -48.12 40.78
C ALA A 76 50.31 -47.18 41.31
N PHE A 77 49.23 -46.99 40.54
CA PHE A 77 48.06 -46.19 40.94
C PHE A 77 46.81 -47.06 40.89
N SER A 78 45.87 -46.82 41.81
CA SER A 78 44.58 -47.51 41.88
C SER A 78 43.44 -46.51 41.69
N VAL A 79 42.51 -46.79 40.77
CA VAL A 79 41.35 -45.91 40.56
C VAL A 79 40.31 -46.20 41.64
N SER A 80 40.15 -45.26 42.58
CA SER A 80 39.16 -45.35 43.65
C SER A 80 37.75 -45.01 43.13
N CYS A 81 36.93 -46.02 42.85
CA CYS A 81 35.56 -45.84 42.37
C CYS A 81 34.59 -45.50 43.52
N SER A 82 34.83 -44.38 44.22
CA SER A 82 34.03 -43.87 45.33
C SER A 82 33.98 -42.34 45.33
N LEU A 83 32.83 -41.76 45.71
CA LEU A 83 32.65 -40.31 45.85
C LEU A 83 32.40 -39.96 47.32
N PRO A 84 33.03 -38.91 47.90
CA PRO A 84 32.79 -38.50 49.29
C PRO A 84 31.34 -38.07 49.62
N GLN A 85 30.47 -37.98 48.62
CA GLN A 85 29.06 -37.62 48.73
C GLN A 85 28.13 -38.85 48.82
N PHE A 86 28.64 -40.05 48.52
CA PHE A 86 27.85 -41.28 48.43
C PHE A 86 28.60 -42.43 49.10
N ASP A 87 27.98 -43.05 50.12
CA ASP A 87 28.57 -44.14 50.92
C ASP A 87 28.51 -45.50 50.18
N MET A 88 29.03 -45.51 48.95
CA MET A 88 29.12 -46.68 48.07
C MET A 88 30.38 -46.59 47.20
N ALA A 89 31.14 -47.69 47.16
CA ALA A 89 32.30 -47.87 46.30
C ALA A 89 32.05 -49.01 45.30
N TYR A 90 32.06 -48.72 44.00
CA TYR A 90 31.79 -49.71 42.95
C TYR A 90 32.35 -49.29 41.59
N CYS A 91 33.22 -50.10 40.98
CA CYS A 91 33.75 -49.85 39.64
C CYS A 91 32.89 -50.54 38.57
N HIS A 92 32.32 -49.78 37.63
CA HIS A 92 31.74 -50.35 36.42
C HIS A 92 32.86 -50.86 35.49
N SER A 93 32.64 -52.04 34.88
CA SER A 93 33.51 -52.57 33.83
C SER A 93 33.02 -52.10 32.47
N VAL A 94 33.91 -51.45 31.71
CA VAL A 94 33.69 -50.96 30.33
C VAL A 94 32.94 -51.98 29.46
N LYS A 95 33.35 -53.26 29.50
CA LYS A 95 32.73 -54.36 28.74
C LYS A 95 31.25 -54.60 29.04
N LEU A 96 30.76 -54.20 30.22
CA LEU A 96 29.35 -54.32 30.64
C LEU A 96 28.57 -53.01 30.44
N SER A 97 29.22 -51.86 30.56
CA SER A 97 28.58 -50.54 30.48
C SER A 97 28.43 -50.00 29.05
N ASP A 98 29.38 -50.29 28.16
CA ASP A 98 29.42 -49.73 26.80
C ASP A 98 28.14 -49.92 25.97
N PRO A 99 27.48 -51.12 25.97
CA PRO A 99 26.24 -51.32 25.22
C PRO A 99 25.11 -50.41 25.71
N VAL A 100 25.03 -50.16 27.03
CA VAL A 100 23.98 -49.34 27.65
C VAL A 100 24.26 -47.84 27.41
N MET A 101 25.51 -47.40 27.60
CA MET A 101 25.91 -46.01 27.36
C MET A 101 25.67 -45.60 25.90
N LYS A 102 25.93 -46.50 24.92
CA LYS A 102 25.76 -46.21 23.49
C LYS A 102 24.32 -45.80 23.10
N TYR A 103 23.29 -46.35 23.75
CA TYR A 103 21.89 -46.01 23.48
C TYR A 103 21.32 -44.92 24.41
N SER A 104 22.09 -44.50 25.42
CA SER A 104 21.66 -43.54 26.45
C SER A 104 22.25 -42.13 26.27
N PHE A 105 23.09 -41.92 25.25
CA PHE A 105 23.81 -40.66 25.03
C PHE A 105 22.91 -39.53 24.51
N LEU A 106 22.94 -38.38 25.18
CA LEU A 106 22.20 -37.17 24.77
C LEU A 106 23.09 -36.07 24.17
N GLY A 107 24.36 -35.97 24.55
CA GLY A 107 25.28 -34.93 24.09
C GLY A 107 26.53 -34.75 24.94
N GLU A 108 27.35 -33.77 24.60
CA GLU A 108 28.60 -33.43 25.30
C GLU A 108 28.45 -32.10 26.05
N ILE A 109 29.11 -31.95 27.20
CA ILE A 109 29.06 -30.73 28.02
C ILE A 109 29.97 -29.67 27.41
N ALA A 110 29.42 -28.49 27.10
CA ALA A 110 30.15 -27.41 26.46
C ALA A 110 30.51 -26.29 27.46
N TYR A 111 31.80 -26.06 27.69
CA TYR A 111 32.32 -24.97 28.53
C TYR A 111 32.69 -23.76 27.68
N GLN A 112 32.39 -22.56 28.13
CA GLN A 112 32.96 -21.33 27.56
C GLN A 112 34.37 -21.08 28.11
N TRP A 113 35.17 -20.28 27.40
CA TRP A 113 36.53 -19.92 27.85
C TRP A 113 36.54 -19.17 29.19
N SER A 114 35.47 -18.46 29.54
CA SER A 114 35.25 -17.90 30.89
C SER A 114 35.33 -18.98 31.97
N ASP A 115 34.70 -20.11 31.72
CA ASP A 115 34.44 -21.17 32.69
C ASP A 115 35.69 -22.03 32.91
N ILE A 116 36.56 -22.10 31.89
CA ILE A 116 37.88 -22.75 31.95
C ILE A 116 38.89 -21.82 32.63
N SER A 117 38.94 -20.53 32.26
CA SER A 117 39.93 -19.58 32.77
C SER A 117 39.60 -19.02 34.16
N ARG A 118 38.33 -19.01 34.57
CA ARG A 118 37.85 -18.58 35.90
C ARG A 118 36.64 -19.42 36.35
N PRO A 119 36.83 -20.73 36.63
CA PRO A 119 35.74 -21.61 37.06
C PRO A 119 35.09 -21.14 38.37
N PRO A 120 33.75 -21.03 38.44
CA PRO A 120 33.06 -20.55 39.64
C PRO A 120 33.19 -21.52 40.82
N ASP A 121 33.29 -22.82 40.56
CA ASP A 121 33.41 -23.91 41.54
C ASP A 121 34.82 -24.00 42.19
N GLY A 122 35.80 -23.19 41.75
CA GLY A 122 37.19 -23.30 42.21
C GLY A 122 37.96 -24.54 41.69
N ARG A 123 37.39 -25.27 40.73
CA ARG A 123 38.04 -26.40 40.03
C ARG A 123 39.32 -25.95 39.31
N LYS A 124 40.23 -26.90 39.06
CA LYS A 124 41.41 -26.70 38.21
C LYS A 124 41.14 -27.32 36.83
N LEU A 125 40.68 -26.50 35.88
CA LEU A 125 40.37 -26.91 34.51
C LEU A 125 41.45 -26.48 33.51
N PHE A 126 41.67 -27.23 32.43
CA PHE A 126 42.36 -26.74 31.23
C PHE A 126 41.83 -27.40 29.95
N ALA A 127 42.12 -26.82 28.79
CA ALA A 127 41.74 -27.38 27.49
C ALA A 127 42.89 -28.12 26.80
N TYR A 128 42.60 -29.26 26.18
CA TYR A 128 43.52 -30.01 25.32
C TYR A 128 42.76 -30.57 24.11
N ASN A 129 43.19 -30.21 22.90
CA ASN A 129 42.60 -30.65 21.63
C ASN A 129 41.06 -30.46 21.56
N GLY A 130 40.56 -29.34 22.11
CA GLY A 130 39.12 -29.02 22.17
C GLY A 130 38.34 -29.70 23.30
N ILE A 131 38.98 -30.56 24.10
CA ILE A 131 38.39 -31.26 25.25
C ILE A 131 38.84 -30.56 26.55
N VAL A 132 37.94 -30.42 27.52
CA VAL A 132 38.20 -29.81 28.83
C VAL A 132 38.48 -30.92 29.84
N LEU A 133 39.57 -30.77 30.62
CA LEU A 133 39.99 -31.73 31.64
C LEU A 133 39.87 -31.13 33.05
N ASP A 134 39.27 -31.87 33.99
CA ASP A 134 39.16 -31.49 35.42
C ASP A 134 40.23 -32.21 36.25
N VAL A 135 41.40 -31.58 36.35
CA VAL A 135 42.56 -32.09 37.08
C VAL A 135 42.55 -31.73 38.58
N THR A 136 41.40 -31.32 39.13
CA THR A 136 41.26 -30.98 40.55
C THR A 136 41.64 -32.15 41.48
N ARG A 137 41.33 -33.40 41.08
CA ARG A 137 41.76 -34.61 41.83
C ARG A 137 43.25 -34.90 41.65
N PHE A 138 43.72 -34.94 40.40
CA PHE A 138 45.14 -35.16 40.07
C PHE A 138 46.11 -34.26 40.86
N LEU A 139 45.73 -32.99 41.05
CA LEU A 139 46.51 -31.99 41.80
C LEU A 139 46.18 -31.91 43.31
N LYS A 140 45.27 -32.75 43.82
CA LYS A 140 44.96 -32.90 45.24
C LYS A 140 45.61 -34.16 45.82
N ASP A 141 45.58 -35.25 45.06
CA ASP A 141 46.04 -36.56 45.51
C ASP A 141 47.58 -36.63 45.56
N ASN A 142 48.27 -35.79 44.76
CA ASN A 142 49.71 -35.48 44.84
C ASN A 142 50.66 -36.70 44.76
N ASP A 143 50.18 -37.85 44.26
CA ASP A 143 51.00 -39.05 44.10
C ASP A 143 52.06 -38.96 42.99
N SER A 144 52.00 -37.94 42.12
CA SER A 144 52.90 -37.75 40.98
C SER A 144 53.07 -39.02 40.11
N PHE A 145 52.02 -39.84 39.96
CA PHE A 145 52.14 -41.20 39.41
C PHE A 145 52.57 -41.25 37.93
N LEU A 146 52.39 -40.16 37.17
CA LEU A 146 52.89 -40.00 35.79
C LEU A 146 54.29 -39.35 35.72
N GLY A 147 54.93 -39.13 36.87
CA GLY A 147 56.18 -38.38 37.01
C GLY A 147 55.97 -36.88 37.24
N GLN A 148 56.90 -36.26 37.98
CA GLN A 148 56.81 -34.87 38.41
C GLN A 148 56.71 -33.88 37.23
N TRP A 149 57.39 -34.16 36.11
CA TRP A 149 57.32 -33.34 34.89
C TRP A 149 55.90 -33.24 34.30
N VAL A 150 55.02 -34.23 34.53
CA VAL A 150 53.61 -34.15 34.14
C VAL A 150 52.85 -33.25 35.11
N GLN A 151 53.15 -33.34 36.41
CA GLN A 151 52.53 -32.48 37.42
C GLN A 151 52.86 -31.01 37.17
N ASP A 152 54.13 -30.67 36.98
CA ASP A 152 54.57 -29.30 36.64
C ASP A 152 53.90 -28.79 35.34
N ALA A 153 53.78 -29.66 34.33
CA ALA A 153 53.12 -29.34 33.06
C ALA A 153 51.59 -29.17 33.19
N VAL A 154 50.95 -29.89 34.12
CA VAL A 154 49.51 -29.74 34.40
C VAL A 154 49.23 -28.48 35.21
N GLU A 155 49.97 -28.24 36.31
CA GLU A 155 49.80 -27.07 37.16
C GLU A 155 50.01 -25.76 36.38
N SER A 156 51.05 -25.70 35.55
CA SER A 156 51.34 -24.54 34.68
C SER A 156 50.41 -24.39 33.48
N SER A 157 49.42 -25.28 33.30
CA SER A 157 48.41 -25.23 32.21
C SER A 157 47.00 -24.86 32.67
N VAL A 158 46.72 -24.84 33.98
CA VAL A 158 45.38 -24.53 34.51
C VAL A 158 44.89 -23.16 34.01
N GLY A 159 43.66 -23.11 33.52
CA GLY A 159 43.03 -21.92 32.97
C GLY A 159 43.35 -21.60 31.50
N THR A 160 44.14 -22.45 30.81
CA THR A 160 44.66 -22.18 29.47
C THR A 160 44.41 -23.32 28.47
N ASP A 161 44.77 -23.09 27.20
CA ASP A 161 44.86 -24.15 26.18
C ASP A 161 46.26 -24.79 26.20
N ALA A 162 46.31 -26.05 26.63
CA ALA A 162 47.53 -26.84 26.76
C ALA A 162 47.86 -27.68 25.52
N THR A 163 47.10 -27.56 24.42
CA THR A 163 47.24 -28.35 23.19
C THR A 163 48.65 -28.28 22.61
N ILE A 164 49.29 -27.10 22.60
CA ILE A 164 50.66 -26.93 22.10
C ILE A 164 51.67 -27.60 23.06
N ARG A 165 51.52 -27.39 24.37
CA ARG A 165 52.45 -27.92 25.39
C ARG A 165 52.45 -29.45 25.37
N PHE A 166 51.27 -30.07 25.47
CA PHE A 166 51.16 -31.53 25.46
C PHE A 166 51.30 -32.14 24.05
N GLY A 167 50.91 -31.43 23.00
CA GLY A 167 51.04 -31.88 21.61
C GLY A 167 52.48 -31.97 21.10
N SER A 168 53.45 -31.33 21.77
CA SER A 168 54.85 -31.28 21.36
C SER A 168 55.48 -32.67 21.11
N ASN A 169 55.69 -33.47 22.16
CA ASN A 169 56.50 -34.70 22.13
C ASN A 169 55.65 -35.99 22.24
N LYS A 170 56.22 -37.15 21.88
CA LYS A 170 55.52 -38.45 22.01
C LYS A 170 55.12 -38.73 23.47
N ALA A 171 56.01 -38.47 24.43
CA ALA A 171 55.75 -38.67 25.85
C ALA A 171 54.65 -37.72 26.39
N THR A 172 54.68 -36.44 26.00
CA THR A 172 53.68 -35.46 26.44
C THR A 172 52.30 -35.76 25.84
N ARG A 173 52.22 -36.25 24.60
CA ARG A 173 50.96 -36.75 24.00
C ARG A 173 50.43 -37.99 24.71
N ALA A 174 51.29 -38.92 25.12
CA ALA A 174 50.89 -40.09 25.91
C ALA A 174 50.37 -39.67 27.31
N ALA A 175 51.04 -38.73 27.97
CA ALA A 175 50.56 -38.17 29.23
C ALA A 175 49.18 -37.51 29.07
N ALA A 176 48.99 -36.69 28.04
CA ALA A 176 47.69 -36.08 27.77
C ALA A 176 46.61 -37.10 27.38
N ALA A 177 46.93 -38.17 26.64
CA ALA A 177 45.97 -39.23 26.34
C ALA A 177 45.51 -39.98 27.61
N CYS A 178 46.41 -40.21 28.57
CA CYS A 178 46.08 -40.76 29.88
C CYS A 178 45.28 -39.77 30.75
N LEU A 179 45.66 -38.49 30.80
CA LEU A 179 44.89 -37.46 31.50
C LEU A 179 43.49 -37.28 30.89
N GLN A 180 43.38 -37.40 29.56
CA GLN A 180 42.11 -37.31 28.84
C GLN A 180 41.21 -38.53 29.09
N SER A 181 41.75 -39.73 29.32
CA SER A 181 40.91 -40.90 29.67
C SER A 181 40.47 -40.91 31.13
N LEU A 182 41.24 -40.28 32.03
CA LEU A 182 40.95 -40.24 33.48
C LEU A 182 40.15 -39.01 33.94
N TYR A 183 40.30 -37.86 33.27
CA TYR A 183 39.83 -36.55 33.78
C TYR A 183 39.02 -35.73 32.76
N ALA A 184 38.47 -36.33 31.71
CA ALA A 184 37.63 -35.61 30.75
C ALA A 184 36.33 -35.07 31.39
N ALA A 185 36.13 -33.76 31.31
CA ALA A 185 35.02 -33.03 31.93
C ALA A 185 34.05 -32.40 30.92
N GLY A 186 34.45 -32.26 29.64
CA GLY A 186 33.59 -31.82 28.54
C GLY A 186 34.37 -31.36 27.30
N VAL A 187 33.77 -30.48 26.50
CA VAL A 187 34.35 -29.88 25.29
C VAL A 187 34.29 -28.36 25.32
N VAL A 188 35.15 -27.70 24.55
CA VAL A 188 35.15 -26.23 24.41
C VAL A 188 34.01 -25.78 23.50
N SER A 189 33.18 -24.87 24.01
CA SER A 189 32.04 -24.29 23.29
C SER A 189 32.52 -23.44 22.10
N THR A 190 32.13 -23.83 20.89
CA THR A 190 32.44 -23.11 19.64
C THR A 190 31.16 -22.55 19.01
N LYS A 191 31.20 -21.30 18.55
CA LYS A 191 30.10 -20.74 17.75
C LYS A 191 30.01 -21.49 16.42
N THR A 192 28.83 -22.00 16.08
CA THR A 192 28.61 -22.62 14.77
C THR A 192 28.67 -21.58 13.65
N VAL A 193 29.09 -22.01 12.45
CA VAL A 193 29.15 -21.15 11.26
C VAL A 193 27.78 -20.52 10.95
N GLY A 194 26.68 -21.25 11.18
CA GLY A 194 25.31 -20.74 11.01
C GLY A 194 24.97 -19.57 11.95
N CYS A 195 25.37 -19.65 13.23
CA CYS A 195 25.21 -18.53 14.17
C CYS A 195 26.09 -17.33 13.77
N PHE A 196 27.33 -17.55 13.35
CA PHE A 196 28.23 -16.48 12.90
C PHE A 196 27.69 -15.74 11.66
N ILE A 197 27.15 -16.47 10.68
CA ILE A 197 26.48 -15.87 9.50
C ILE A 197 25.23 -15.08 9.91
N SER A 198 24.46 -15.58 10.87
CA SER A 198 23.26 -14.92 11.39
C SER A 198 23.60 -13.59 12.10
N ASP A 199 24.63 -13.58 12.94
CA ASP A 199 25.16 -12.37 13.58
C ASP A 199 25.54 -11.31 12.52
N ILE A 200 26.28 -11.71 11.48
CA ILE A 200 26.71 -10.81 10.38
C ILE A 200 25.51 -10.21 9.63
N ILE A 201 24.53 -11.04 9.25
CA ILE A 201 23.33 -10.58 8.53
C ILE A 201 22.53 -9.60 9.40
N LEU A 202 22.36 -9.91 10.69
CA LEU A 202 21.65 -9.05 11.63
C LEU A 202 22.30 -7.67 11.73
N TYR A 203 23.60 -7.60 12.06
CA TYR A 203 24.29 -6.31 12.20
C TYR A 203 24.36 -5.53 10.87
N THR A 204 24.58 -6.20 9.75
CA THR A 204 24.60 -5.55 8.42
C THR A 204 23.24 -4.93 8.08
N SER A 205 22.14 -5.64 8.35
CA SER A 205 20.78 -5.12 8.14
C SER A 205 20.44 -3.94 9.05
N LEU A 206 20.85 -3.99 10.32
CA LEU A 206 20.66 -2.92 11.29
C LEU A 206 21.38 -1.64 10.86
N VAL A 207 22.65 -1.74 10.47
CA VAL A 207 23.45 -0.60 9.97
C VAL A 207 22.83 -0.01 8.70
N ALA A 208 22.35 -0.84 7.77
CA ALA A 208 21.69 -0.37 6.54
C ALA A 208 20.38 0.39 6.83
N VAL A 209 19.53 -0.14 7.71
CA VAL A 209 18.25 0.50 8.10
C VAL A 209 18.50 1.83 8.82
N LEU A 210 19.40 1.86 9.81
CA LEU A 210 19.76 3.08 10.53
C LEU A 210 20.41 4.12 9.58
N GLY A 211 21.27 3.69 8.66
CA GLY A 211 21.88 4.57 7.65
C GLY A 211 20.84 5.26 6.77
N VAL A 212 19.82 4.54 6.28
CA VAL A 212 18.73 5.12 5.48
C VAL A 212 17.88 6.11 6.31
N VAL A 213 17.64 5.83 7.60
CA VAL A 213 16.89 6.73 8.49
C VAL A 213 17.69 8.02 8.76
N VAL A 214 18.97 7.91 9.10
CA VAL A 214 19.86 9.06 9.34
C VAL A 214 20.03 9.90 8.07
N LEU A 215 20.23 9.28 6.90
CA LEU A 215 20.33 9.99 5.63
C LEU A 215 19.04 10.77 5.31
N LYS A 216 17.87 10.17 5.50
CA LYS A 216 16.58 10.86 5.32
C LYS A 216 16.42 12.03 6.31
N PHE A 217 16.85 11.88 7.56
CA PHE A 217 16.81 12.95 8.55
C PHE A 217 17.73 14.12 8.16
N VAL A 218 18.98 13.85 7.78
CA VAL A 218 19.93 14.88 7.34
C VAL A 218 19.42 15.63 6.11
N LEU A 219 18.88 14.91 5.11
CA LEU A 219 18.26 15.53 3.93
C LEU A 219 17.05 16.41 4.29
N ALA A 220 16.22 16.00 5.25
CA ALA A 220 15.09 16.79 5.73
C ALA A 220 15.54 18.06 6.47
N VAL A 221 16.61 18.00 7.27
CA VAL A 221 17.20 19.18 7.94
C VAL A 221 17.77 20.15 6.91
N ILE A 222 18.53 19.66 5.93
CA ILE A 222 19.09 20.48 4.83
C ILE A 222 17.96 21.16 4.03
N PHE A 223 16.90 20.41 3.68
CA PHE A 223 15.74 20.97 3.01
C PHE A 223 15.05 22.07 3.84
N SER A 224 14.85 21.81 5.13
CA SER A 224 14.17 22.73 6.05
C SER A 224 14.95 24.04 6.27
N TRP A 225 16.27 23.97 6.48
CA TRP A 225 17.08 25.13 6.82
C TRP A 225 17.54 25.94 5.61
N PHE A 226 17.86 25.29 4.48
CA PHE A 226 18.43 25.95 3.30
C PHE A 226 17.43 26.06 2.14
N MET A 227 16.91 24.94 1.63
CA MET A 227 16.11 24.94 0.38
C MET A 227 14.72 25.57 0.54
N SER A 228 14.08 25.43 1.70
CA SER A 228 12.71 25.93 1.96
C SER A 228 12.56 27.43 1.70
N ARG A 229 13.59 28.21 2.06
CA ARG A 229 13.63 29.67 1.94
C ARG A 229 13.67 30.12 0.48
N GLU A 230 14.36 29.37 -0.38
CA GLU A 230 14.47 29.69 -1.80
C GLU A 230 13.23 29.25 -2.60
N LEU A 231 12.65 28.10 -2.27
CA LEU A 231 11.33 27.67 -2.77
C LEU A 231 10.23 28.69 -2.42
N GLY A 232 10.28 29.27 -1.22
CA GLY A 232 9.42 30.39 -0.84
C GLY A 232 9.55 31.60 -1.77
N ARG A 233 10.80 32.01 -2.10
CA ARG A 233 11.07 33.11 -3.03
C ARG A 233 10.67 32.80 -4.48
N LEU A 234 10.73 31.53 -4.92
CA LEU A 234 10.17 31.11 -6.22
C LEU A 234 8.64 31.24 -6.24
N GLN A 235 7.96 30.81 -5.18
CA GLN A 235 6.51 30.98 -5.03
C GLN A 235 6.10 32.46 -4.97
N GLU A 236 6.87 33.30 -4.29
CA GLU A 236 6.65 34.75 -4.23
C GLU A 236 6.93 35.46 -5.57
N LYS A 237 8.01 35.11 -6.29
CA LYS A 237 8.27 35.58 -7.66
C LYS A 237 7.12 35.19 -8.60
N ARG A 238 6.64 33.94 -8.52
CA ARG A 238 5.48 33.44 -9.30
C ARG A 238 4.20 34.21 -8.96
N ASN A 239 3.92 34.45 -7.68
CA ASN A 239 2.77 35.24 -7.24
C ASN A 239 2.84 36.71 -7.70
N ASN A 240 4.03 37.33 -7.64
CA ASN A 240 4.23 38.69 -8.14
C ASN A 240 4.12 38.79 -9.68
N PHE A 241 4.57 37.77 -10.42
CA PHE A 241 4.37 37.68 -11.87
C PHE A 241 2.86 37.63 -12.22
N TYR A 242 2.08 36.79 -11.54
CA TYR A 242 0.61 36.78 -11.69
C TYR A 242 -0.03 38.11 -11.25
N ARG A 243 0.47 38.75 -10.18
CA ARG A 243 -0.03 40.06 -9.70
C ARG A 243 0.23 41.18 -10.71
N ASN A 244 1.37 41.18 -11.39
CA ASN A 244 1.67 42.14 -12.46
C ASN A 244 0.86 41.86 -13.73
N ARG A 245 0.66 40.60 -14.12
CA ARG A 245 -0.24 40.25 -15.24
C ARG A 245 -1.68 40.73 -14.98
N ASN A 246 -2.19 40.54 -13.76
CA ASN A 246 -3.50 41.07 -13.37
C ASN A 246 -3.55 42.60 -13.23
N ARG A 247 -2.42 43.30 -13.06
CA ARG A 247 -2.37 44.78 -13.16
C ARG A 247 -2.56 45.24 -14.60
N GLY A 248 -1.95 44.58 -15.59
CA GLY A 248 -2.19 44.86 -17.01
C GLY A 248 -3.66 44.77 -17.39
N SER A 249 -4.35 43.70 -16.98
CA SER A 249 -5.79 43.52 -17.24
C SER A 249 -6.68 44.61 -16.62
N LYS A 250 -6.27 45.29 -15.54
CA LYS A 250 -7.06 46.38 -14.95
C LYS A 250 -7.12 47.64 -15.83
N SER A 251 -6.16 47.83 -16.75
CA SER A 251 -6.20 48.98 -17.67
C SER A 251 -7.41 48.92 -18.61
N TYR A 252 -7.82 47.72 -19.03
CA TYR A 252 -9.00 47.51 -19.89
C TYR A 252 -10.33 47.68 -19.13
N ALA A 253 -10.35 47.45 -17.82
CA ALA A 253 -11.56 47.63 -17.00
C ALA A 253 -11.92 49.11 -16.80
N LEU A 254 -10.93 50.00 -16.73
CA LEU A 254 -11.16 51.45 -16.60
C LEU A 254 -11.74 52.06 -17.89
N VAL A 255 -11.31 51.58 -19.06
CA VAL A 255 -11.86 52.00 -20.36
C VAL A 255 -13.34 51.62 -20.50
N ARG A 256 -13.78 50.49 -19.93
CA ARG A 256 -15.18 50.08 -19.94
C ARG A 256 -16.07 51.01 -19.09
N LYS A 257 -15.65 51.32 -17.86
CA LYS A 257 -16.44 52.16 -16.94
C LYS A 257 -16.62 53.62 -17.41
N SER A 258 -15.80 54.10 -18.35
CA SER A 258 -16.00 55.40 -19.00
C SER A 258 -16.97 55.37 -20.19
N ARG A 259 -17.39 54.18 -20.64
CA ARG A 259 -18.27 53.98 -21.80
C ARG A 259 -19.70 53.62 -21.40
N ASP A 260 -19.86 52.95 -20.26
CA ASP A 260 -21.16 52.59 -19.69
C ASP A 260 -22.00 53.84 -19.28
N ASN A 261 -21.37 54.99 -19.08
CA ASN A 261 -22.02 56.28 -18.78
C ASN A 261 -22.53 57.06 -20.03
N LEU A 262 -22.37 56.52 -21.25
CA LEU A 262 -22.69 57.23 -22.50
C LEU A 262 -23.63 56.46 -23.44
N ALA A 263 -24.21 55.35 -22.97
CA ALA A 263 -25.05 54.44 -23.78
C ALA A 263 -26.57 54.67 -23.60
N ASP A 264 -26.98 55.70 -22.86
CA ASP A 264 -28.38 56.04 -22.61
C ASP A 264 -28.86 57.14 -23.59
N ARG A 265 -28.97 56.79 -24.89
CA ARG A 265 -29.68 57.52 -25.97
C ARG A 265 -29.55 56.84 -27.34
N GLN A 266 -30.61 56.15 -27.78
CA GLN A 266 -30.98 55.83 -29.19
C GLN A 266 -29.95 54.99 -30.02
N GLY A 267 -30.29 54.35 -31.14
CA GLY A 267 -31.56 54.16 -31.86
C GLY A 267 -31.30 53.54 -33.25
N SER A 268 -32.29 52.92 -33.90
CA SER A 268 -32.13 52.04 -35.09
C SER A 268 -33.42 52.00 -35.93
N LEU A 269 -33.45 51.65 -37.23
CA LEU A 269 -32.45 51.10 -38.19
C LEU A 269 -32.85 51.55 -39.63
N PRO A 270 -32.13 51.18 -40.72
CA PRO A 270 -32.80 50.29 -41.69
C PRO A 270 -31.89 49.34 -42.53
N LEU A 271 -32.53 48.34 -43.16
CA LEU A 271 -31.97 47.45 -44.20
C LEU A 271 -32.48 47.83 -45.60
N ASN A 272 -31.93 47.22 -46.67
CA ASN A 272 -32.78 46.57 -47.69
C ASN A 272 -32.05 45.49 -48.55
N GLN A 273 -32.88 44.67 -49.21
CA GLN A 273 -32.68 43.82 -50.41
C GLN A 273 -32.24 42.34 -50.25
N SER A 274 -33.21 41.47 -50.57
CA SER A 274 -33.16 40.02 -50.81
C SER A 274 -32.92 39.73 -52.33
N PRO A 275 -32.85 38.48 -52.85
CA PRO A 275 -33.99 37.53 -52.88
C PRO A 275 -33.62 36.04 -52.62
N HIS A 276 -34.65 35.17 -52.71
CA HIS A 276 -34.63 33.74 -52.35
C HIS A 276 -34.15 32.80 -53.47
N HIS A 277 -33.85 31.54 -53.10
CA HIS A 277 -34.39 30.37 -53.82
C HIS A 277 -34.50 29.15 -52.89
N VAL A 278 -35.38 28.21 -53.23
CA VAL A 278 -35.69 26.98 -52.47
C VAL A 278 -35.59 25.77 -53.40
N HIS A 279 -35.15 24.60 -52.91
CA HIS A 279 -35.45 23.30 -53.52
C HIS A 279 -35.45 22.14 -52.52
N VAL A 280 -36.15 21.06 -52.86
CA VAL A 280 -36.46 19.87 -52.04
C VAL A 280 -35.94 18.60 -52.72
N CYS A 281 -35.60 17.55 -51.96
CA CYS A 281 -35.27 16.22 -52.49
C CYS A 281 -35.95 15.07 -51.69
N PRO A 282 -36.69 14.15 -52.35
CA PRO A 282 -37.06 12.83 -51.81
C PRO A 282 -35.96 11.77 -52.12
N GLY A 283 -36.13 10.48 -51.78
CA GLY A 283 -35.07 9.49 -52.03
C GLY A 283 -35.43 7.99 -52.01
N THR A 284 -34.39 7.16 -52.21
CA THR A 284 -34.32 5.67 -52.18
C THR A 284 -35.08 4.90 -53.29
N PRO A 285 -34.78 3.60 -53.58
CA PRO A 285 -33.66 2.72 -53.16
C PRO A 285 -32.91 2.00 -54.34
N GLY A 286 -31.87 1.18 -54.06
CA GLY A 286 -31.58 -0.03 -54.87
C GLY A 286 -30.10 -0.41 -55.22
N SER A 287 -29.70 -1.63 -54.84
CA SER A 287 -28.68 -2.55 -55.46
C SER A 287 -27.22 -2.11 -55.77
N GLY A 288 -26.27 -3.05 -55.53
CA GLY A 288 -24.88 -3.06 -56.09
C GLY A 288 -24.72 -4.10 -57.22
N PRO A 289 -23.53 -4.71 -57.50
CA PRO A 289 -22.29 -4.71 -56.69
C PRO A 289 -20.92 -4.65 -57.48
N THR A 290 -19.80 -4.83 -56.75
CA THR A 290 -18.48 -5.41 -57.16
C THR A 290 -17.20 -4.55 -57.32
N ARG A 291 -16.12 -5.11 -56.72
CA ARG A 291 -14.68 -5.15 -57.09
C ARG A 291 -13.73 -3.92 -56.97
N PHE A 292 -12.88 -4.02 -55.94
CA PHE A 292 -11.39 -4.03 -55.96
C PHE A 292 -10.60 -2.93 -56.70
N GLY A 293 -9.78 -2.19 -55.94
CA GLY A 293 -8.59 -1.45 -56.37
C GLY A 293 -7.69 -1.18 -55.15
N THR A 294 -6.36 -1.22 -55.29
CA THR A 294 -5.43 -1.29 -54.13
C THR A 294 -4.16 -0.46 -54.34
N ILE A 295 -3.57 0.01 -53.22
CA ILE A 295 -2.18 0.52 -53.07
C ILE A 295 -1.88 1.85 -53.78
N ALA A 296 -1.55 2.89 -52.99
CA ALA A 296 -0.28 3.63 -53.11
C ALA A 296 -0.08 4.59 -51.91
N SER A 297 1.14 4.63 -51.38
CA SER A 297 1.64 5.74 -50.55
C SER A 297 2.95 6.23 -51.17
N PRO A 298 3.31 7.50 -50.97
CA PRO A 298 4.72 7.90 -50.94
C PRO A 298 5.11 8.39 -49.54
N ALA A 299 6.41 8.30 -49.23
CA ALA A 299 7.02 8.75 -47.98
C ALA A 299 8.30 9.54 -48.25
N ASN A 300 8.77 10.28 -47.24
CA ASN A 300 9.99 11.11 -47.21
C ASN A 300 9.93 12.34 -48.16
N SER A 301 10.46 13.52 -47.80
CA SER A 301 11.70 13.75 -47.03
C SER A 301 11.72 15.11 -46.27
N ARG A 302 12.92 15.55 -45.85
CA ARG A 302 13.29 16.68 -44.96
C ARG A 302 14.72 17.14 -45.39
N PRO A 303 15.35 18.22 -44.88
CA PRO A 303 14.93 19.26 -43.92
C PRO A 303 15.37 20.71 -44.33
N LEU A 304 15.53 21.63 -43.35
CA LEU A 304 16.23 22.96 -43.38
C LEU A 304 15.40 24.13 -44.00
N SER A 305 15.02 25.19 -43.27
CA SER A 305 15.78 26.35 -42.68
C SER A 305 15.77 27.58 -43.62
N ALA A 306 15.66 28.86 -43.22
CA ALA A 306 15.63 29.50 -41.90
C ALA A 306 14.97 30.92 -41.92
N ALA A 307 14.74 31.47 -40.71
CA ALA A 307 14.78 32.90 -40.33
C ALA A 307 13.73 33.95 -40.79
N SER A 308 13.60 34.98 -39.93
CA SER A 308 13.05 36.34 -40.13
C SER A 308 11.52 36.60 -40.02
N SER A 309 11.19 37.86 -39.73
CA SER A 309 9.89 38.46 -39.33
C SER A 309 10.09 40.01 -39.26
N PRO A 310 9.07 40.85 -38.96
CA PRO A 310 7.71 40.97 -39.50
C PRO A 310 7.41 42.43 -39.97
N GLN A 311 6.19 42.74 -40.47
CA GLN A 311 5.64 44.13 -40.46
C GLN A 311 4.09 44.18 -40.56
N LEU A 312 3.48 45.37 -40.43
CA LEU A 312 2.09 45.59 -39.97
C LEU A 312 1.49 46.95 -40.47
N SER A 313 0.17 47.03 -40.74
CA SER A 313 -0.55 48.28 -41.15
C SER A 313 -2.10 48.23 -40.93
N ALA A 314 -2.81 49.39 -41.01
CA ALA A 314 -4.26 49.62 -40.75
C ALA A 314 -4.76 50.93 -41.46
N ALA A 315 -6.02 51.44 -41.46
CA ALA A 315 -7.29 51.12 -40.76
C ALA A 315 -8.52 51.10 -41.74
N VAL A 316 -9.71 51.76 -41.64
CA VAL A 316 -10.35 52.85 -40.82
C VAL A 316 -11.91 52.62 -40.72
N ALA A 317 -12.75 53.61 -40.34
CA ALA A 317 -14.23 53.49 -40.16
C ALA A 317 -15.04 54.81 -40.36
N SER A 318 -16.40 54.76 -40.49
CA SER A 318 -17.34 55.93 -40.42
C SER A 318 -18.84 55.54 -40.15
N PHE A 319 -19.80 56.50 -40.17
CA PHE A 319 -21.10 56.52 -39.42
C PHE A 319 -22.43 56.86 -40.19
N GLY A 320 -23.59 56.48 -39.61
CA GLY A 320 -25.00 56.88 -39.91
C GLY A 320 -26.02 55.89 -39.28
N GLY A 321 -27.35 56.09 -39.09
CA GLY A 321 -28.33 57.20 -39.24
C GLY A 321 -29.74 56.76 -38.71
N ALA A 322 -30.76 57.65 -38.56
CA ALA A 322 -32.06 57.31 -37.87
C ALA A 322 -33.35 58.06 -38.31
N ALA A 323 -34.55 57.46 -38.11
CA ALA A 323 -35.90 58.08 -38.00
C ALA A 323 -37.01 57.06 -37.52
N ASP A 324 -38.14 57.55 -36.97
CA ASP A 324 -39.30 56.80 -36.37
C ASP A 324 -40.37 56.28 -37.40
N THR A 325 -41.46 55.52 -37.12
CA THR A 325 -42.38 55.46 -35.94
C THR A 325 -43.35 54.22 -35.91
N GLN A 326 -43.96 53.93 -34.74
CA GLN A 326 -45.26 53.22 -34.45
C GLN A 326 -45.40 51.66 -34.40
N VAL A 327 -45.19 51.10 -33.20
CA VAL A 327 -46.01 50.16 -32.37
C VAL A 327 -47.02 49.15 -33.01
N LEU A 328 -46.82 47.86 -32.74
CA LEU A 328 -47.75 46.90 -32.06
C LEU A 328 -46.92 45.70 -31.49
N PRO A 329 -47.41 44.91 -30.51
CA PRO A 329 -46.53 44.06 -29.67
C PRO A 329 -46.62 42.53 -29.89
N ASP A 330 -45.74 41.84 -29.16
CA ASP A 330 -45.80 40.45 -28.65
C ASP A 330 -45.18 39.31 -29.51
N GLU A 331 -43.91 38.97 -29.20
CA GLU A 331 -43.36 37.62 -29.37
C GLU A 331 -42.22 37.36 -28.34
N LEU A 332 -41.90 36.09 -28.08
CA LEU A 332 -41.07 35.69 -26.93
C LEU A 332 -39.60 36.14 -27.03
N ALA A 333 -39.05 36.61 -25.90
CA ALA A 333 -37.62 36.94 -25.80
C ALA A 333 -36.72 35.70 -25.99
N PRO A 334 -35.62 35.81 -26.77
CA PRO A 334 -34.73 34.68 -27.05
C PRO A 334 -33.87 34.28 -25.84
N PHE A 335 -33.49 33.01 -25.77
CA PHE A 335 -32.58 32.49 -24.74
C PHE A 335 -31.18 33.11 -24.87
N PRO A 336 -30.50 33.45 -23.74
CA PRO A 336 -29.15 34.00 -23.76
C PRO A 336 -28.12 32.99 -24.26
N THR A 337 -27.03 33.49 -24.87
CA THR A 337 -26.00 32.63 -25.45
C THR A 337 -24.94 32.21 -24.42
N VAL A 338 -24.34 31.02 -24.61
CA VAL A 338 -23.39 30.37 -23.67
C VAL A 338 -22.11 31.19 -23.41
N GLU A 339 -21.83 32.20 -24.23
CA GLU A 339 -20.63 33.04 -24.14
C GLU A 339 -20.86 34.32 -23.31
N GLU A 340 -22.12 34.69 -23.03
CA GLU A 340 -22.48 35.89 -22.28
C GLU A 340 -22.46 35.62 -20.77
N ALA A 341 -21.34 36.00 -20.14
CA ALA A 341 -21.11 36.02 -18.69
C ALA A 341 -21.06 34.65 -17.96
N ARG A 342 -20.05 33.83 -18.28
CA ARG A 342 -19.55 32.80 -17.33
C ARG A 342 -19.14 33.44 -15.99
N ASP A 343 -19.95 33.29 -14.95
CA ASP A 343 -19.45 33.38 -13.58
C ASP A 343 -18.52 32.18 -13.31
N LEU A 344 -17.28 32.45 -12.91
CA LEU A 344 -16.27 31.43 -12.60
C LEU A 344 -16.64 30.52 -11.41
N ARG A 345 -17.74 30.82 -10.71
CA ARG A 345 -18.35 30.00 -9.65
C ARG A 345 -19.42 29.02 -10.16
N ASN A 346 -19.92 29.17 -11.38
CA ASN A 346 -21.15 28.53 -11.86
C ASN A 346 -20.87 27.58 -13.03
N ILE A 347 -19.99 26.59 -12.85
CA ILE A 347 -19.69 25.59 -13.87
C ILE A 347 -20.51 24.33 -13.60
N HIS A 348 -21.35 23.88 -14.54
CA HIS A 348 -22.13 22.66 -14.38
C HIS A 348 -21.21 21.46 -14.08
N THR A 349 -21.41 20.89 -12.90
CA THR A 349 -20.53 19.90 -12.27
C THR A 349 -21.33 18.66 -11.86
N ILE A 350 -20.92 17.48 -12.33
CA ILE A 350 -21.44 16.23 -11.79
C ILE A 350 -20.68 15.85 -10.52
N MET A 351 -21.41 15.35 -9.53
CA MET A 351 -20.89 14.71 -8.32
C MET A 351 -21.16 13.22 -8.43
N LEU A 352 -20.19 12.48 -8.98
CA LEU A 352 -20.27 11.02 -9.12
C LEU A 352 -19.93 10.35 -7.79
N VAL A 353 -20.88 9.57 -7.27
CA VAL A 353 -20.67 8.63 -6.16
C VAL A 353 -20.78 7.21 -6.70
N THR A 354 -19.74 6.40 -6.52
CA THR A 354 -19.78 4.96 -6.84
C THR A 354 -19.93 4.15 -5.57
N CYS A 355 -20.85 3.19 -5.57
CA CYS A 355 -21.20 2.37 -4.41
C CYS A 355 -21.35 0.89 -4.81
N TYR A 356 -21.14 0.01 -3.85
CA TYR A 356 -21.22 -1.45 -3.97
C TYR A 356 -22.07 -2.06 -2.84
N SER A 357 -21.60 -1.97 -1.59
CA SER A 357 -22.18 -2.68 -0.43
C SER A 357 -22.31 -1.82 0.83
N GLU A 358 -22.29 -0.50 0.69
CA GLU A 358 -22.25 0.47 1.78
C GLU A 358 -23.60 0.57 2.50
N GLY A 359 -23.57 0.87 3.80
CA GLY A 359 -24.76 1.03 4.62
C GLY A 359 -25.41 2.40 4.49
N GLU A 360 -26.65 2.52 4.98
CA GLU A 360 -27.42 3.76 4.90
C GLU A 360 -26.70 4.94 5.56
N GLU A 361 -26.07 4.74 6.73
CA GLU A 361 -25.33 5.79 7.44
C GLU A 361 -24.21 6.39 6.59
N SER A 362 -23.39 5.54 5.95
CA SER A 362 -22.31 5.95 5.04
C SER A 362 -22.84 6.70 3.81
N LEU A 363 -23.84 6.13 3.13
CA LEU A 363 -24.44 6.73 1.93
C LEU A 363 -25.08 8.09 2.25
N ARG A 364 -25.84 8.16 3.35
CA ARG A 364 -26.47 9.38 3.85
C ARG A 364 -25.44 10.42 4.25
N CYS A 365 -24.39 10.05 5.00
CA CYS A 365 -23.30 10.96 5.37
C CYS A 365 -22.64 11.62 4.15
N THR A 366 -22.41 10.85 3.08
CA THR A 366 -21.83 11.32 1.82
C THR A 366 -22.80 12.22 1.06
N LEU A 367 -24.04 11.77 0.81
CA LEU A 367 -25.06 12.50 0.04
C LEU A 367 -25.56 13.78 0.74
N ASP A 368 -25.71 13.76 2.07
CA ASP A 368 -25.93 14.93 2.90
C ASP A 368 -24.82 15.95 2.70
N SER A 369 -23.55 15.50 2.73
CA SER A 369 -22.39 16.40 2.61
C SER A 369 -22.29 17.08 1.25
N LEU A 370 -22.62 16.35 0.17
CA LEU A 370 -22.67 16.88 -1.19
C LEU A 370 -23.84 17.85 -1.38
N THR A 371 -25.03 17.49 -0.91
CA THR A 371 -26.23 18.33 -0.96
C THR A 371 -26.03 19.62 -0.16
N CYS A 372 -25.47 19.51 1.05
CA CYS A 372 -25.27 20.63 1.97
C CYS A 372 -24.09 21.55 1.61
N THR A 373 -23.36 21.30 0.53
CA THR A 373 -22.32 22.22 0.04
C THR A 373 -22.84 23.63 -0.24
N ASP A 374 -21.94 24.61 -0.20
CA ASP A 374 -22.18 26.02 -0.57
C ASP A 374 -21.99 26.25 -2.08
N TYR A 375 -22.14 25.17 -2.86
CA TYR A 375 -22.13 25.17 -4.31
C TYR A 375 -23.58 25.14 -4.84
N SER A 376 -23.85 25.95 -5.87
CA SER A 376 -25.19 26.22 -6.39
C SER A 376 -25.95 24.92 -6.74
N PRO A 377 -27.21 24.74 -6.29
CA PRO A 377 -27.98 23.54 -6.57
C PRO A 377 -28.28 23.37 -8.07
N GLU A 378 -28.50 24.47 -8.78
CA GLU A 378 -28.73 24.50 -10.24
C GLU A 378 -27.50 24.07 -11.05
N HIS A 379 -26.31 24.22 -10.49
CA HIS A 379 -25.04 23.91 -11.16
C HIS A 379 -24.43 22.58 -10.70
N LYS A 380 -25.12 21.81 -9.83
CA LYS A 380 -24.69 20.47 -9.40
C LYS A 380 -25.74 19.40 -9.71
N LEU A 381 -25.26 18.26 -10.19
CA LEU A 381 -26.05 17.05 -10.36
C LEU A 381 -25.35 15.91 -9.62
N ILE A 382 -26.03 15.30 -8.66
CA ILE A 382 -25.53 14.10 -8.01
C ILE A 382 -25.82 12.91 -8.94
N VAL A 383 -24.80 12.12 -9.27
CA VAL A 383 -24.95 10.88 -10.05
C VAL A 383 -24.45 9.75 -9.19
N VAL A 384 -25.33 8.89 -8.72
CA VAL A 384 -24.96 7.71 -7.93
C VAL A 384 -24.99 6.49 -8.83
N ILE A 385 -23.94 5.66 -8.81
CA ILE A 385 -23.90 4.40 -9.58
C ILE A 385 -23.68 3.23 -8.63
N ALA A 386 -24.72 2.41 -8.48
CA ALA A 386 -24.71 1.20 -7.67
C ALA A 386 -24.27 -0.01 -8.51
N ASP A 387 -23.15 -0.61 -8.13
CA ASP A 387 -22.44 -1.65 -8.87
C ASP A 387 -23.02 -3.06 -8.60
N GLY A 388 -24.31 -3.23 -8.89
CA GLY A 388 -25.04 -4.50 -8.80
C GLY A 388 -26.18 -4.48 -7.78
N LEU A 389 -27.00 -5.54 -7.80
CA LEU A 389 -28.06 -5.77 -6.81
C LEU A 389 -27.50 -6.42 -5.54
N ILE A 390 -26.72 -5.65 -4.79
CA ILE A 390 -25.90 -6.13 -3.67
C ILE A 390 -26.51 -5.68 -2.33
N GLN A 391 -26.49 -6.56 -1.34
CA GLN A 391 -26.79 -6.24 0.05
C GLN A 391 -25.50 -6.40 0.88
N GLY A 392 -25.12 -5.32 1.58
CA GLY A 392 -23.98 -5.35 2.50
C GLY A 392 -24.28 -6.15 3.76
N GLU A 393 -23.24 -6.69 4.38
CA GLU A 393 -23.35 -7.41 5.65
C GLU A 393 -23.93 -6.50 6.74
N GLY A 394 -24.93 -7.00 7.48
CA GLY A 394 -25.66 -6.23 8.50
C GLY A 394 -26.68 -5.21 7.98
N ASN A 395 -26.72 -4.89 6.67
CA ASN A 395 -27.70 -3.95 6.13
C ASN A 395 -29.10 -4.58 6.00
N PRO A 396 -30.19 -3.85 6.32
CA PRO A 396 -31.56 -4.37 6.26
C PRO A 396 -32.12 -4.47 4.82
N LYS A 397 -31.47 -3.80 3.86
CA LYS A 397 -31.87 -3.70 2.45
C LYS A 397 -30.62 -3.68 1.57
N SER A 398 -30.79 -3.88 0.26
CA SER A 398 -29.72 -3.75 -0.72
C SER A 398 -29.28 -2.29 -0.90
N THR A 399 -28.00 -2.06 -1.24
CA THR A 399 -27.41 -0.73 -1.49
C THR A 399 -28.24 0.09 -2.49
N PRO A 400 -28.73 -0.49 -3.62
CA PRO A 400 -29.61 0.24 -4.54
C PRO A 400 -30.96 0.64 -3.92
N GLN A 401 -31.56 -0.23 -3.09
CA GLN A 401 -32.85 0.08 -2.47
C GLN A 401 -32.71 1.21 -1.45
N LEU A 402 -31.65 1.20 -0.64
CA LEU A 402 -31.35 2.30 0.30
C LEU A 402 -31.20 3.65 -0.43
N LEU A 403 -30.59 3.67 -1.62
CA LEU A 403 -30.46 4.87 -2.43
C LEU A 403 -31.79 5.38 -3.00
N VAL A 404 -32.66 4.47 -3.44
CA VAL A 404 -34.00 4.79 -3.96
C VAL A 404 -34.91 5.28 -2.83
N ASP A 405 -34.85 4.63 -1.66
CA ASP A 405 -35.63 4.99 -0.47
C ASP A 405 -35.25 6.37 0.12
N MET A 406 -34.02 6.85 -0.14
CA MET A 406 -33.54 8.17 0.28
C MET A 406 -33.87 9.32 -0.70
N LEU A 407 -34.54 9.03 -1.83
CA LEU A 407 -34.71 9.98 -2.93
C LEU A 407 -36.17 10.39 -3.10
N GLU A 408 -36.45 11.69 -3.23
CA GLU A 408 -37.77 12.16 -3.68
C GLU A 408 -37.88 11.92 -5.20
N LEU A 409 -38.32 10.71 -5.56
CA LEU A 409 -38.48 10.27 -6.95
C LEU A 409 -39.45 11.17 -7.72
N ASP A 410 -39.15 11.40 -9.00
CA ASP A 410 -40.04 12.11 -9.90
C ASP A 410 -41.28 11.26 -10.24
N PRO A 411 -42.51 11.69 -9.87
CA PRO A 411 -43.73 10.91 -10.08
C PRO A 411 -44.16 10.84 -11.56
N THR A 412 -43.52 11.58 -12.47
CA THR A 412 -43.81 11.54 -13.91
C THR A 412 -43.08 10.43 -14.65
N LEU A 413 -42.16 9.71 -13.98
CA LEU A 413 -41.33 8.66 -14.57
C LEU A 413 -41.69 7.27 -14.04
N PRO A 414 -41.53 6.19 -14.84
CA PRO A 414 -41.83 4.82 -14.40
C PRO A 414 -40.99 4.40 -13.19
N ASN A 415 -41.65 3.85 -12.17
CA ASN A 415 -41.02 3.30 -10.97
C ASN A 415 -41.56 1.87 -10.72
N PRO A 416 -40.72 0.82 -10.80
CA PRO A 416 -39.31 0.86 -11.17
C PRO A 416 -39.08 1.21 -12.67
N PRO A 417 -37.96 1.87 -13.02
CA PRO A 417 -37.60 2.15 -14.42
C PRO A 417 -37.32 0.88 -15.22
N GLU A 418 -37.44 0.95 -16.55
CA GLU A 418 -37.09 -0.16 -17.43
C GLU A 418 -35.55 -0.44 -17.42
N PRO A 419 -35.12 -1.71 -17.31
CA PRO A 419 -33.72 -2.12 -17.41
C PRO A 419 -33.09 -1.95 -18.81
N MET A 420 -32.37 -0.85 -19.03
CA MET A 420 -31.71 -0.51 -20.30
C MET A 420 -30.34 -1.20 -20.47
N ILE A 421 -30.05 -1.67 -21.69
CA ILE A 421 -28.82 -2.42 -22.02
C ILE A 421 -27.62 -1.48 -22.23
N TYR A 422 -26.44 -1.89 -21.74
CA TYR A 422 -25.15 -1.30 -22.08
C TYR A 422 -24.04 -2.37 -22.24
N CYS A 423 -22.88 -1.94 -22.74
CA CYS A 423 -21.68 -2.78 -22.83
C CYS A 423 -20.71 -2.45 -21.68
N SER A 424 -20.49 -3.43 -20.79
CA SER A 424 -19.54 -3.34 -19.68
C SER A 424 -18.08 -3.46 -20.15
N ILE A 425 -17.14 -3.23 -19.23
CA ILE A 425 -15.70 -3.45 -19.47
C ILE A 425 -15.25 -4.91 -19.37
N VAL A 426 -16.13 -5.84 -19.01
CA VAL A 426 -15.79 -7.26 -18.77
C VAL A 426 -15.95 -8.09 -20.06
N ASP A 427 -15.12 -9.10 -20.25
CA ASP A 427 -15.16 -9.97 -21.43
C ASP A 427 -16.20 -11.12 -21.31
N GLY A 428 -16.45 -11.80 -22.44
CA GLY A 428 -17.38 -12.93 -22.51
C GLY A 428 -18.85 -12.53 -22.28
N ALA A 429 -19.66 -13.45 -21.73
CA ALA A 429 -21.09 -13.22 -21.53
C ALA A 429 -21.40 -12.01 -20.62
N LYS A 430 -20.54 -11.73 -19.62
CA LYS A 430 -20.68 -10.59 -18.70
C LYS A 430 -20.41 -9.21 -19.34
N ARG A 431 -19.99 -9.18 -20.61
CA ARG A 431 -19.83 -7.96 -21.40
C ARG A 431 -21.15 -7.22 -21.64
N HIS A 432 -22.25 -7.96 -21.78
CA HIS A 432 -23.58 -7.37 -21.78
C HIS A 432 -24.06 -7.24 -20.34
N ASN A 433 -24.67 -6.10 -20.03
CA ASN A 433 -25.26 -5.81 -18.74
C ASN A 433 -26.47 -4.89 -18.92
N LYS A 434 -27.35 -4.82 -17.93
CA LYS A 434 -28.45 -3.84 -17.88
C LYS A 434 -28.32 -2.95 -16.65
N ALA A 435 -28.86 -1.75 -16.74
CA ALA A 435 -29.06 -0.87 -15.60
C ALA A 435 -30.39 -0.12 -15.69
N GLN A 436 -30.94 0.23 -14.52
CA GLN A 436 -32.13 1.07 -14.38
C GLN A 436 -31.68 2.47 -13.94
N ILE A 437 -32.30 3.51 -14.49
CA ILE A 437 -31.98 4.90 -14.13
C ILE A 437 -33.19 5.54 -13.45
N TYR A 438 -33.05 5.77 -12.14
CA TYR A 438 -33.99 6.51 -11.30
C TYR A 438 -33.63 8.00 -11.27
N VAL A 439 -34.61 8.87 -11.07
CA VAL A 439 -34.46 10.33 -11.08
C VAL A 439 -35.26 10.92 -9.94
N GLY A 440 -34.72 11.93 -9.27
CA GLY A 440 -35.43 12.65 -8.22
C GLY A 440 -34.62 13.80 -7.61
N VAL A 441 -35.09 14.29 -6.46
CA VAL A 441 -34.43 15.34 -5.67
C VAL A 441 -33.94 14.75 -4.35
N TYR A 442 -32.66 14.94 -4.02
CA TYR A 442 -32.14 14.66 -2.69
C TYR A 442 -32.28 15.92 -1.82
N ARG A 443 -32.79 15.79 -0.59
CA ARG A 443 -32.90 16.90 0.36
C ARG A 443 -32.12 16.62 1.64
N CYS A 444 -31.45 17.64 2.16
CA CYS A 444 -30.84 17.62 3.48
C CYS A 444 -30.79 19.04 4.06
N GLY A 445 -31.22 19.22 5.32
CA GLY A 445 -31.08 20.49 6.04
C GLY A 445 -31.71 21.71 5.37
N GLY A 446 -32.79 21.53 4.61
CA GLY A 446 -33.43 22.58 3.81
C GLY A 446 -32.73 22.91 2.49
N LYS A 447 -31.51 22.41 2.25
CA LYS A 447 -30.85 22.40 0.94
C LYS A 447 -31.33 21.19 0.12
N TRP A 448 -31.21 21.30 -1.20
CA TRP A 448 -31.59 20.25 -2.16
C TRP A 448 -30.55 20.11 -3.27
N ALA A 449 -30.57 18.98 -3.97
CA ALA A 449 -29.82 18.74 -5.19
C ALA A 449 -30.60 17.80 -6.12
N ASN A 450 -30.53 18.04 -7.43
CA ASN A 450 -31.01 17.06 -8.41
C ASN A 450 -30.12 15.81 -8.35
N ALA A 451 -30.74 14.63 -8.43
CA ALA A 451 -30.02 13.37 -8.39
C ALA A 451 -30.51 12.35 -9.44
N VAL A 452 -29.56 11.60 -9.98
CA VAL A 452 -29.79 10.47 -10.89
C VAL A 452 -29.09 9.24 -10.31
N VAL A 453 -29.83 8.16 -10.11
CA VAL A 453 -29.31 6.91 -9.54
C VAL A 453 -29.34 5.81 -10.60
N ILE A 454 -28.17 5.33 -10.99
CA ILE A 454 -27.97 4.25 -11.97
C ILE A 454 -27.72 2.95 -11.21
N VAL A 455 -28.68 2.03 -11.28
CA VAL A 455 -28.62 0.72 -10.62
C VAL A 455 -28.29 -0.34 -11.65
N LYS A 456 -27.10 -0.94 -11.59
CA LYS A 456 -26.77 -2.10 -12.45
C LYS A 456 -27.56 -3.31 -11.94
N CYS A 457 -28.31 -3.96 -12.82
CA CYS A 457 -29.24 -5.04 -12.44
C CYS A 457 -28.89 -6.41 -13.03
N GLY A 458 -27.96 -6.49 -13.98
CA GLY A 458 -27.59 -7.74 -14.64
C GLY A 458 -28.45 -8.06 -15.86
N THR A 459 -28.01 -9.06 -16.63
CA THR A 459 -28.85 -9.69 -17.66
C THR A 459 -29.87 -10.65 -17.04
N GLU A 460 -30.89 -11.09 -17.80
CA GLU A 460 -31.92 -12.02 -17.28
C GLU A 460 -31.30 -13.32 -16.72
N GLY A 461 -30.22 -13.81 -17.33
CA GLY A 461 -29.47 -14.99 -16.88
C GLY A 461 -28.58 -14.77 -15.65
N GLU A 462 -28.54 -13.55 -15.09
CA GLU A 462 -27.90 -13.25 -13.80
C GLU A 462 -28.92 -13.14 -12.64
N LYS A 463 -30.24 -13.19 -12.92
CA LYS A 463 -31.27 -13.19 -11.88
C LYS A 463 -31.14 -14.45 -11.01
N GLY A 464 -31.08 -14.25 -9.70
CA GLY A 464 -30.84 -15.32 -8.71
C GLY A 464 -29.37 -15.72 -8.54
N GLY A 465 -28.43 -15.14 -9.29
CA GLY A 465 -26.99 -15.29 -9.02
C GLY A 465 -26.52 -14.41 -7.86
N GLU A 466 -25.36 -14.74 -7.27
CA GLU A 466 -24.83 -14.08 -6.07
C GLU A 466 -24.66 -12.55 -6.18
N LYS A 467 -24.28 -12.05 -7.37
CA LYS A 467 -23.88 -10.65 -7.60
C LYS A 467 -24.39 -10.12 -8.95
N PRO A 468 -25.72 -9.96 -9.14
CA PRO A 468 -26.30 -9.58 -10.43
C PRO A 468 -25.84 -8.18 -10.85
N GLY A 469 -25.35 -8.04 -12.08
CA GLY A 469 -24.97 -6.75 -12.66
C GLY A 469 -23.69 -6.11 -12.12
N ASN A 470 -23.04 -6.69 -11.11
CA ASN A 470 -21.78 -6.23 -10.55
C ASN A 470 -20.63 -6.37 -11.56
N ARG A 471 -19.83 -5.31 -11.76
CA ARG A 471 -18.72 -5.25 -12.74
C ARG A 471 -17.49 -4.42 -12.27
N GLY A 472 -17.53 -3.82 -11.09
CA GLY A 472 -16.46 -3.04 -10.45
C GLY A 472 -16.66 -1.52 -10.53
N LYS A 473 -16.11 -0.78 -9.55
CA LYS A 473 -16.03 0.71 -9.52
C LYS A 473 -15.53 1.30 -10.85
N ARG A 474 -14.54 0.66 -11.47
CA ARG A 474 -13.99 1.04 -12.79
C ARG A 474 -15.03 0.95 -13.92
N ASP A 475 -15.90 -0.06 -13.92
CA ASP A 475 -17.01 -0.14 -14.88
C ASP A 475 -18.01 1.01 -14.67
N SER A 476 -18.33 1.32 -13.41
CA SER A 476 -19.22 2.44 -13.06
C SER A 476 -18.67 3.79 -13.55
N GLN A 477 -17.37 4.04 -13.34
CA GLN A 477 -16.71 5.23 -13.89
C GLN A 477 -16.74 5.25 -15.43
N VAL A 478 -16.47 4.10 -16.08
CA VAL A 478 -16.44 4.00 -17.55
C VAL A 478 -17.81 4.23 -18.19
N ILE A 479 -18.94 3.85 -17.55
CA ILE A 479 -20.29 4.22 -18.02
C ILE A 479 -20.37 5.74 -18.24
N LEU A 480 -20.00 6.53 -17.23
CA LEU A 480 -20.12 7.99 -17.30
C LEU A 480 -19.07 8.61 -18.24
N MET A 481 -17.82 8.14 -18.20
CA MET A 481 -16.76 8.61 -19.11
C MET A 481 -17.13 8.38 -20.59
N ARG A 482 -17.67 7.20 -20.90
CA ARG A 482 -18.11 6.82 -22.24
C ARG A 482 -19.36 7.58 -22.67
N PHE A 483 -20.35 7.75 -21.78
CA PHE A 483 -21.49 8.63 -22.02
C PHE A 483 -21.05 10.04 -22.42
N PHE A 484 -20.09 10.64 -21.71
CA PHE A 484 -19.56 11.95 -22.07
C PHE A 484 -18.76 11.97 -23.38
N GLN A 485 -18.04 10.90 -23.72
CA GLN A 485 -17.46 10.75 -25.06
C GLN A 485 -18.58 10.82 -26.11
N LYS A 486 -19.66 10.07 -25.92
CA LYS A 486 -20.79 10.03 -26.87
C LYS A 486 -21.46 11.39 -27.06
N VAL A 487 -21.73 12.09 -25.96
CA VAL A 487 -22.29 13.46 -25.96
C VAL A 487 -21.36 14.45 -26.66
N ILE A 488 -20.04 14.39 -26.46
CA ILE A 488 -19.08 15.37 -27.02
C ILE A 488 -18.84 15.16 -28.52
N PHE A 489 -18.86 13.93 -29.01
CA PHE A 489 -18.63 13.63 -30.43
C PHE A 489 -19.93 13.51 -31.26
N ASN A 490 -21.10 13.56 -30.63
CA ASN A 490 -22.40 13.24 -31.25
C ASN A 490 -22.40 11.84 -31.91
N ASP A 491 -21.74 10.89 -31.24
CA ASP A 491 -21.67 9.49 -31.63
C ASP A 491 -23.00 8.75 -31.34
N PRO A 492 -23.30 7.63 -32.04
CA PRO A 492 -24.37 6.72 -31.66
C PRO A 492 -24.24 6.19 -30.22
N MET A 493 -25.34 6.25 -29.48
CA MET A 493 -25.49 5.84 -28.08
C MET A 493 -26.16 4.46 -27.95
N THR A 494 -25.88 3.75 -26.86
CA THR A 494 -26.65 2.59 -26.38
C THR A 494 -27.97 3.03 -25.72
N PRO A 495 -28.95 2.13 -25.53
CA PRO A 495 -30.21 2.46 -24.85
C PRO A 495 -30.01 3.10 -23.47
N LEU A 496 -29.05 2.63 -22.67
CA LEU A 496 -28.74 3.22 -21.37
C LEU A 496 -28.12 4.63 -21.50
N GLU A 497 -27.22 4.83 -22.46
CA GLU A 497 -26.60 6.15 -22.70
C GLU A 497 -27.66 7.18 -23.19
N TYR A 498 -28.65 6.75 -23.97
CA TYR A 498 -29.75 7.61 -24.42
C TYR A 498 -30.77 7.91 -23.30
N ASP A 499 -31.18 6.90 -22.54
CA ASP A 499 -32.05 7.07 -21.36
C ASP A 499 -31.40 8.02 -20.33
N LEU A 500 -30.09 7.90 -20.11
CA LEU A 500 -29.32 8.81 -19.26
C LEU A 500 -29.32 10.24 -19.82
N PHE A 501 -29.17 10.44 -21.14
CA PHE A 501 -29.21 11.77 -21.76
C PHE A 501 -30.57 12.46 -21.51
N CYS A 502 -31.66 11.74 -21.79
CA CYS A 502 -33.02 12.23 -21.58
C CYS A 502 -33.30 12.54 -20.11
N LYS A 503 -32.88 11.66 -19.19
CA LYS A 503 -33.10 11.83 -17.74
C LYS A 503 -32.25 12.94 -17.13
N ILE A 504 -31.01 13.14 -17.57
CA ILE A 504 -30.20 14.31 -17.16
C ILE A 504 -30.87 15.61 -17.62
N ARG A 505 -31.32 15.68 -18.88
CA ARG A 505 -32.04 16.86 -19.42
C ARG A 505 -33.33 17.12 -18.65
N HIS A 506 -34.08 16.07 -18.31
CA HIS A 506 -35.31 16.19 -17.53
C HIS A 506 -35.06 16.65 -16.10
N ALA A 507 -34.07 16.08 -15.40
CA ALA A 507 -33.77 16.41 -14.01
C ALA A 507 -33.17 17.82 -13.85
N ALA A 508 -32.07 18.09 -14.56
CA ALA A 508 -31.28 19.30 -14.38
C ALA A 508 -31.75 20.49 -15.23
N LYS A 509 -32.74 20.29 -16.11
CA LYS A 509 -33.23 21.26 -17.13
C LYS A 509 -32.16 21.78 -18.11
N VAL A 510 -30.92 21.29 -18.02
CA VAL A 510 -29.82 21.50 -18.97
C VAL A 510 -29.41 20.17 -19.62
N THR A 511 -28.99 20.21 -20.88
CA THR A 511 -28.49 19.04 -21.60
C THR A 511 -27.12 18.59 -21.06
N ALA A 512 -26.76 17.32 -21.29
CA ALA A 512 -25.55 16.76 -20.73
C ALA A 512 -24.26 17.47 -21.20
N ASP A 513 -24.25 18.06 -22.40
CA ASP A 513 -23.11 18.82 -22.91
C ASP A 513 -22.85 20.13 -22.14
N ALA A 514 -23.78 20.63 -21.31
CA ALA A 514 -23.53 21.78 -20.44
C ALA A 514 -22.44 21.50 -19.38
N TYR A 515 -22.23 20.23 -19.01
CA TYR A 515 -21.30 19.83 -17.95
C TYR A 515 -19.84 19.86 -18.42
N GLU A 516 -18.98 20.55 -17.66
CA GLU A 516 -17.54 20.66 -17.93
C GLU A 516 -16.68 19.91 -16.91
N ILE A 517 -17.22 19.60 -15.73
CA ILE A 517 -16.48 19.11 -14.57
C ILE A 517 -17.17 17.87 -13.95
N LEU A 518 -16.34 16.92 -13.52
CA LEU A 518 -16.73 15.69 -12.85
C LEU A 518 -15.98 15.56 -11.52
N LEU A 519 -16.65 15.81 -10.41
CA LEU A 519 -16.20 15.41 -9.07
C LEU A 519 -16.46 13.90 -8.91
N MET A 520 -15.49 13.15 -8.42
CA MET A 520 -15.63 11.77 -7.95
C MET A 520 -15.45 11.74 -6.43
N VAL A 521 -16.33 10.99 -5.77
CA VAL A 521 -16.36 10.82 -4.30
C VAL A 521 -16.69 9.36 -4.01
N ASP A 522 -15.99 8.76 -3.04
CA ASP A 522 -16.30 7.40 -2.57
C ASP A 522 -17.49 7.45 -1.59
N ALA A 523 -18.28 6.38 -1.53
CA ALA A 523 -19.59 6.34 -0.88
C ALA A 523 -19.59 6.53 0.66
N ASP A 524 -18.42 6.61 1.29
CA ASP A 524 -18.19 6.78 2.72
C ASP A 524 -17.61 8.18 3.11
N THR A 525 -17.34 9.05 2.12
CA THR A 525 -16.49 10.24 2.30
C THR A 525 -17.29 11.51 2.58
N LYS A 526 -16.99 12.20 3.70
CA LYS A 526 -17.71 13.43 4.09
C LYS A 526 -17.04 14.71 3.57
N VAL A 527 -17.64 15.35 2.57
CA VAL A 527 -17.13 16.60 1.97
C VAL A 527 -17.46 17.81 2.87
N LEU A 528 -16.50 18.75 3.05
CA LEU A 528 -16.80 20.01 3.74
C LEU A 528 -17.49 21.02 2.79
N ALA A 529 -18.39 21.84 3.33
CA ALA A 529 -19.38 22.58 2.55
C ALA A 529 -18.79 23.52 1.46
N ASP A 530 -17.65 24.15 1.74
CA ASP A 530 -16.98 25.08 0.82
C ASP A 530 -15.96 24.41 -0.11
N SER A 531 -15.69 23.12 0.05
CA SER A 531 -14.64 22.39 -0.67
C SER A 531 -14.93 22.27 -2.17
N VAL A 532 -16.17 21.96 -2.56
CA VAL A 532 -16.57 21.90 -3.99
C VAL A 532 -16.34 23.24 -4.66
N THR A 533 -16.83 24.33 -4.06
CA THR A 533 -16.68 25.69 -4.59
C THR A 533 -15.20 26.06 -4.76
N ARG A 534 -14.33 25.64 -3.83
CA ARG A 534 -12.87 25.83 -3.93
C ARG A 534 -12.25 25.02 -5.07
N MET A 535 -12.69 23.78 -5.30
CA MET A 535 -12.22 22.94 -6.40
C MET A 535 -12.67 23.47 -7.77
N VAL A 536 -13.94 23.86 -7.91
CA VAL A 536 -14.47 24.48 -9.14
C VAL A 536 -13.73 25.79 -9.45
N LEU A 537 -13.51 26.67 -8.46
CA LEU A 537 -12.74 27.90 -8.65
C LEU A 537 -11.29 27.65 -9.12
N CYS A 538 -10.66 26.54 -8.71
CA CYS A 538 -9.37 26.12 -9.24
C CYS A 538 -9.45 25.67 -10.71
N MET A 539 -10.48 24.88 -11.09
CA MET A 539 -10.73 24.48 -12.48
C MET A 539 -11.09 25.67 -13.39
N ALA A 540 -11.90 26.61 -12.90
CA ALA A 540 -12.32 27.80 -13.64
C ALA A 540 -11.14 28.75 -13.93
N ARG A 541 -10.18 28.84 -12.99
CA ARG A 541 -9.04 29.76 -13.08
C ARG A 541 -7.91 29.30 -13.99
N ASP A 542 -7.72 27.99 -14.17
CA ASP A 542 -6.64 27.44 -15.00
C ASP A 542 -7.16 26.35 -15.97
N PRO A 543 -7.45 26.71 -17.23
CA PRO A 543 -7.89 25.76 -18.27
C PRO A 543 -6.88 24.66 -18.61
N GLU A 544 -5.61 24.75 -18.17
CA GLU A 544 -4.62 23.67 -18.36
C GLU A 544 -4.76 22.56 -17.31
N VAL A 545 -5.40 22.84 -16.16
CA VAL A 545 -5.70 21.81 -15.15
C VAL A 545 -6.73 20.83 -15.71
N MET A 546 -6.37 19.54 -15.71
CA MET A 546 -7.23 18.43 -16.15
C MET A 546 -7.80 17.60 -15.00
N GLY A 547 -7.14 17.64 -13.85
CA GLY A 547 -7.55 16.94 -12.64
C GLY A 547 -6.97 17.59 -11.40
N LEU A 548 -7.66 17.48 -10.27
CA LEU A 548 -7.17 17.91 -8.96
C LEU A 548 -7.78 17.10 -7.83
N CYS A 549 -7.17 17.10 -6.65
CA CYS A 549 -7.72 16.50 -5.45
C CYS A 549 -7.68 17.47 -4.25
N GLY A 550 -8.59 17.25 -3.30
CA GLY A 550 -8.56 17.92 -1.99
C GLY A 550 -7.77 17.12 -0.96
N GLU A 551 -7.63 17.68 0.25
CA GLU A 551 -7.03 17.01 1.40
C GLU A 551 -8.03 16.00 2.01
N THR A 552 -7.74 14.71 1.86
CA THR A 552 -8.38 13.63 2.61
C THR A 552 -7.88 13.64 4.06
N ARG A 553 -8.78 13.86 5.03
CA ARG A 553 -8.49 13.72 6.46
C ARG A 553 -9.20 12.49 7.02
N ILE A 554 -8.69 11.95 8.12
CA ILE A 554 -9.34 10.84 8.84
C ILE A 554 -10.31 11.40 9.89
N ALA A 555 -11.61 11.09 9.79
CA ALA A 555 -12.59 11.42 10.82
C ALA A 555 -12.28 10.78 12.20
N ASN A 556 -12.11 9.46 12.25
CA ASN A 556 -11.99 8.66 13.49
C ASN A 556 -10.58 8.68 14.14
N LYS A 557 -9.75 9.69 13.83
CA LYS A 557 -8.32 9.83 14.15
C LYS A 557 -7.89 9.81 15.64
N ARG A 558 -8.83 9.61 16.57
CA ARG A 558 -8.60 9.47 18.01
C ARG A 558 -9.28 8.24 18.63
N ALA A 559 -10.01 7.45 17.83
CA ALA A 559 -10.76 6.29 18.32
C ALA A 559 -9.87 5.20 18.93
N THR A 560 -8.68 4.95 18.35
CA THR A 560 -7.73 3.98 18.90
C THR A 560 -6.30 4.53 18.92
N TRP A 561 -5.33 3.73 19.36
CA TRP A 561 -3.90 4.06 19.16
C TRP A 561 -3.47 3.83 17.70
N VAL A 562 -4.10 2.89 16.99
CA VAL A 562 -3.84 2.61 15.58
C VAL A 562 -4.33 3.75 14.68
N THR A 563 -5.56 4.24 14.86
CA THR A 563 -6.09 5.35 14.03
C THR A 563 -5.35 6.67 14.28
N ARG A 564 -4.66 6.81 15.42
CA ARG A 564 -3.72 7.92 15.69
C ARG A 564 -2.44 7.84 14.87
N ILE A 565 -1.92 6.64 14.60
CA ILE A 565 -0.72 6.44 13.75
C ILE A 565 -1.05 6.72 12.28
N GLN A 566 -2.21 6.21 11.82
CA GLN A 566 -2.69 6.37 10.44
C GLN A 566 -2.78 7.85 9.99
N VAL A 567 -2.96 8.80 10.92
CA VAL A 567 -2.93 10.25 10.65
C VAL A 567 -1.59 10.68 10.04
N PHE A 568 -0.47 10.16 10.54
CA PHE A 568 0.86 10.53 10.04
C PHE A 568 1.09 9.99 8.64
N GLU A 569 0.67 8.75 8.38
CA GLU A 569 0.72 8.16 7.05
C GLU A 569 -0.09 8.98 6.04
N TYR A 570 -1.36 9.24 6.32
CA TYR A 570 -2.24 10.07 5.48
C TYR A 570 -1.70 11.49 5.29
N HIS A 571 -1.16 12.12 6.33
CA HIS A 571 -0.59 13.46 6.19
C HIS A 571 0.68 13.47 5.32
N ILE A 572 1.50 12.42 5.38
CA ILE A 572 2.68 12.29 4.51
C ILE A 572 2.27 12.01 3.06
N SER A 573 1.36 11.06 2.81
CA SER A 573 1.04 10.58 1.45
C SER A 573 -0.08 11.36 0.74
N HIS A 574 -1.16 11.72 1.44
CA HIS A 574 -2.32 12.45 0.89
C HIS A 574 -2.21 13.98 1.03
N HIS A 575 -1.34 14.52 1.88
CA HIS A 575 -1.12 15.97 1.99
C HIS A 575 0.28 16.41 1.56
N LEU A 576 1.36 16.02 2.25
CA LEU A 576 2.71 16.54 1.96
C LEU A 576 3.24 16.09 0.59
N GLY A 577 3.10 14.80 0.25
CA GLY A 577 3.46 14.27 -1.06
C GLY A 577 2.66 14.93 -2.20
N LYS A 578 1.34 15.07 -2.03
CA LYS A 578 0.46 15.74 -3.00
C LYS A 578 0.81 17.22 -3.19
N ALA A 579 1.13 17.93 -2.10
CA ALA A 579 1.59 19.31 -2.17
C ALA A 579 2.91 19.44 -2.95
N PHE A 580 3.87 18.53 -2.72
CA PHE A 580 5.14 18.50 -3.45
C PHE A 580 4.95 18.21 -4.94
N GLU A 581 4.23 17.13 -5.31
CA GLU A 581 3.94 16.81 -6.72
C GLU A 581 3.20 17.96 -7.44
N SER A 582 2.31 18.66 -6.71
CA SER A 582 1.56 19.80 -7.23
C SER A 582 2.41 21.06 -7.48
N ILE A 583 3.65 21.17 -6.95
CA ILE A 583 4.57 22.26 -7.32
C ILE A 583 4.93 22.17 -8.81
N PHE A 584 5.14 20.94 -9.29
CA PHE A 584 5.44 20.60 -10.67
C PHE A 584 4.18 20.46 -11.56
N GLY A 585 2.99 20.52 -10.97
CA GLY A 585 1.72 20.31 -11.66
C GLY A 585 1.51 18.87 -12.14
N GLY A 586 2.16 17.89 -11.50
CA GLY A 586 2.17 16.48 -11.91
C GLY A 586 1.80 15.53 -10.78
N VAL A 587 0.67 15.77 -10.10
CA VAL A 587 0.15 14.86 -9.06
C VAL A 587 -0.08 13.45 -9.64
N THR A 588 0.66 12.46 -9.13
CA THR A 588 0.79 11.11 -9.73
C THR A 588 -0.37 10.16 -9.43
N CYS A 589 -1.21 10.53 -8.46
CA CYS A 589 -2.42 9.82 -8.08
C CYS A 589 -3.37 10.85 -7.46
N LEU A 590 -4.56 10.98 -8.04
CA LEU A 590 -5.70 11.72 -7.50
C LEU A 590 -6.63 10.72 -6.80
N PRO A 591 -6.78 10.73 -5.46
CA PRO A 591 -7.57 9.73 -4.74
C PRO A 591 -9.06 9.78 -5.13
N GLY A 592 -9.66 8.63 -5.45
CA GLY A 592 -11.07 8.53 -5.87
C GLY A 592 -12.06 9.09 -4.85
N CYS A 593 -11.74 8.95 -3.56
CA CYS A 593 -12.54 9.49 -2.46
C CYS A 593 -12.81 10.99 -2.55
N PHE A 594 -11.90 11.79 -3.11
CA PHE A 594 -12.12 13.23 -3.25
C PHE A 594 -11.24 13.88 -4.34
N CYS A 595 -11.57 13.58 -5.59
CA CYS A 595 -10.91 14.16 -6.76
C CYS A 595 -11.90 14.74 -7.76
N MET A 596 -11.43 15.69 -8.58
CA MET A 596 -12.22 16.38 -9.58
C MET A 596 -11.47 16.37 -10.90
N TYR A 597 -12.13 15.92 -11.95
CA TYR A 597 -11.63 15.85 -13.31
C TYR A 597 -12.37 16.81 -14.22
N ARG A 598 -11.69 17.24 -15.28
CA ARG A 598 -12.32 18.00 -16.35
C ARG A 598 -12.92 17.04 -17.38
N ILE A 599 -14.21 17.22 -17.71
CA ILE A 599 -14.91 16.49 -18.77
C ILE A 599 -14.38 16.94 -20.13
N LYS A 600 -14.44 18.25 -20.38
CA LYS A 600 -13.99 18.92 -21.61
C LYS A 600 -13.29 20.24 -21.32
N ALA A 601 -12.34 20.63 -22.16
CA ALA A 601 -11.59 21.88 -22.05
C ALA A 601 -11.75 22.74 -23.32
N PRO A 602 -11.82 24.08 -23.21
CA PRO A 602 -11.74 24.95 -24.38
C PRO A 602 -10.35 24.88 -25.04
N LYS A 603 -10.29 25.14 -26.35
CA LYS A 603 -9.05 25.15 -27.15
C LYS A 603 -9.05 26.31 -28.14
N GLY A 604 -8.27 27.33 -27.85
CA GLY A 604 -8.20 28.55 -28.66
C GLY A 604 -9.37 29.48 -28.38
N ASP A 605 -9.64 30.38 -29.33
CA ASP A 605 -10.40 31.61 -29.10
C ASP A 605 -11.93 31.39 -29.23
N GLY A 606 -12.49 30.59 -28.32
CA GLY A 606 -13.93 30.39 -28.16
C GLY A 606 -14.41 28.96 -28.48
N ASN A 607 -14.93 28.77 -29.69
CA ASN A 607 -15.90 27.70 -29.98
C ASN A 607 -15.28 26.34 -30.39
N ARG A 608 -14.31 25.82 -29.63
CA ARG A 608 -13.75 24.46 -29.81
C ARG A 608 -13.45 23.77 -28.49
N TRP A 609 -13.99 22.56 -28.32
CA TRP A 609 -13.84 21.74 -27.13
C TRP A 609 -12.91 20.53 -27.37
N VAL A 610 -12.18 20.15 -26.34
CA VAL A 610 -11.35 18.93 -26.30
C VAL A 610 -11.82 18.07 -25.13
N PRO A 611 -12.28 16.82 -25.35
CA PRO A 611 -12.57 15.90 -24.27
C PRO A 611 -11.30 15.50 -23.52
N ILE A 612 -11.36 15.47 -22.20
CA ILE A 612 -10.21 15.25 -21.32
C ILE A 612 -10.34 13.89 -20.63
N ILE A 613 -11.11 13.74 -19.55
CA ILE A 613 -11.41 12.40 -19.01
C ILE A 613 -12.33 11.60 -19.96
N ALA A 614 -13.18 12.30 -20.71
CA ALA A 614 -14.04 11.74 -21.76
C ALA A 614 -13.30 11.46 -23.09
N SER A 615 -11.97 11.46 -23.10
CA SER A 615 -11.18 11.21 -24.31
C SER A 615 -11.18 9.72 -24.68
N PRO A 616 -11.43 9.33 -25.95
CA PRO A 616 -11.36 7.93 -26.38
C PRO A 616 -10.00 7.31 -26.03
N ALA A 617 -8.91 8.07 -26.25
CA ALA A 617 -7.56 7.62 -25.95
C ALA A 617 -7.27 7.41 -24.45
N VAL A 618 -8.10 7.95 -23.54
CA VAL A 618 -8.09 7.63 -22.10
C VAL A 618 -9.00 6.43 -21.84
N ILE A 619 -10.23 6.44 -22.36
CA ILE A 619 -11.25 5.39 -22.13
C ILE A 619 -10.82 4.02 -22.68
N ASP A 620 -10.27 3.97 -23.89
CA ASP A 620 -9.79 2.74 -24.55
C ASP A 620 -8.68 2.04 -23.76
N GLU A 621 -7.86 2.80 -23.03
CA GLU A 621 -6.79 2.30 -22.17
C GLU A 621 -7.29 2.00 -20.75
N TYR A 622 -8.14 2.87 -20.20
CA TYR A 622 -8.67 2.72 -18.85
C TYR A 622 -9.62 1.52 -18.72
N ARG A 623 -10.33 1.12 -19.80
CA ARG A 623 -11.20 -0.06 -19.80
C ARG A 623 -10.46 -1.41 -19.86
N VAL A 624 -9.13 -1.45 -20.05
CA VAL A 624 -8.41 -2.71 -20.30
C VAL A 624 -8.51 -3.64 -19.10
N ASN A 625 -9.08 -4.83 -19.31
CA ASN A 625 -9.42 -5.80 -18.27
C ASN A 625 -8.60 -7.11 -18.36
N VAL A 626 -7.53 -7.13 -19.16
CA VAL A 626 -6.65 -8.29 -19.39
C VAL A 626 -5.53 -8.30 -18.35
N VAL A 627 -5.50 -9.30 -17.45
CA VAL A 627 -4.76 -9.25 -16.17
C VAL A 627 -3.76 -10.40 -15.96
N ASP A 628 -2.89 -10.62 -16.95
CA ASP A 628 -2.00 -11.80 -17.03
C ASP A 628 -0.88 -11.85 -15.97
N THR A 629 -0.61 -10.75 -15.25
CA THR A 629 0.51 -10.66 -14.29
C THR A 629 0.08 -10.06 -12.96
N LEU A 630 0.81 -10.39 -11.88
CA LEU A 630 0.54 -9.84 -10.55
C LEU A 630 0.65 -8.30 -10.51
N HIS A 631 1.57 -7.72 -11.30
CA HIS A 631 1.66 -6.27 -11.48
C HIS A 631 0.39 -5.69 -12.13
N LYS A 632 -0.13 -6.35 -13.19
CA LYS A 632 -1.42 -5.96 -13.78
C LYS A 632 -2.56 -6.10 -12.79
N LYS A 633 -2.58 -7.14 -11.93
CA LYS A 633 -3.61 -7.31 -10.88
C LYS A 633 -3.59 -6.12 -9.91
N ASN A 634 -2.42 -5.79 -9.36
CA ASN A 634 -2.31 -4.67 -8.42
C ASN A 634 -2.62 -3.31 -9.06
N LEU A 635 -2.26 -3.10 -10.34
CA LEU A 635 -2.52 -1.84 -11.05
C LEU A 635 -4.00 -1.67 -11.47
N LEU A 636 -4.65 -2.74 -11.91
CA LEU A 636 -6.00 -2.68 -12.52
C LEU A 636 -7.14 -3.00 -11.54
N LEU A 637 -6.85 -3.61 -10.38
CA LEU A 637 -7.85 -4.07 -9.40
C LEU A 637 -7.66 -3.48 -7.99
N LEU A 638 -6.52 -2.86 -7.69
CA LEU A 638 -6.17 -2.31 -6.36
C LEU A 638 -5.55 -0.89 -6.44
N GLY A 639 -5.86 -0.16 -7.51
CA GLY A 639 -5.14 1.07 -7.85
C GLY A 639 -5.70 1.82 -9.07
N GLU A 640 -6.99 1.64 -9.36
CA GLU A 640 -7.66 2.18 -10.54
C GLU A 640 -7.59 3.71 -10.60
N ASP A 641 -7.69 4.41 -9.47
CA ASP A 641 -7.54 5.87 -9.39
C ASP A 641 -6.11 6.32 -9.79
N ARG A 642 -5.08 5.60 -9.34
CA ARG A 642 -3.67 5.82 -9.75
C ARG A 642 -3.48 5.47 -11.23
N PHE A 643 -4.11 4.41 -11.71
CA PHE A 643 -4.06 4.01 -13.11
C PHE A 643 -4.69 5.10 -14.00
N LEU A 644 -5.91 5.56 -13.71
CA LEU A 644 -6.59 6.66 -14.40
C LEU A 644 -5.73 7.93 -14.41
N THR A 645 -5.18 8.32 -13.25
CA THR A 645 -4.27 9.47 -13.14
C THR A 645 -3.04 9.30 -14.06
N THR A 646 -2.44 8.11 -14.07
CA THR A 646 -1.27 7.79 -14.92
C THR A 646 -1.61 7.81 -16.41
N VAL A 647 -2.77 7.26 -16.81
CA VAL A 647 -3.25 7.31 -18.20
C VAL A 647 -3.45 8.78 -18.62
N MET A 648 -4.11 9.60 -17.81
CA MET A 648 -4.34 11.01 -18.14
C MET A 648 -3.04 11.82 -18.27
N LEU A 649 -2.08 11.66 -17.35
CA LEU A 649 -0.75 12.27 -17.45
C LEU A 649 -0.03 11.84 -18.74
N ARG A 650 -0.16 10.56 -19.14
CA ARG A 650 0.47 10.01 -20.35
C ARG A 650 -0.17 10.49 -21.65
N LYS A 651 -1.49 10.70 -21.68
CA LYS A 651 -2.21 11.21 -22.87
C LYS A 651 -2.15 12.74 -23.00
N PHE A 652 -2.05 13.45 -21.88
CA PHE A 652 -2.02 14.92 -21.85
C PHE A 652 -0.81 15.49 -21.08
N PRO A 653 0.45 15.20 -21.49
CA PRO A 653 1.66 15.60 -20.77
C PRO A 653 1.93 17.11 -20.74
N LYS A 654 1.09 17.93 -21.41
CA LYS A 654 1.11 19.40 -21.35
C LYS A 654 0.02 19.98 -20.43
N ARG A 655 -0.75 19.15 -19.73
CA ARG A 655 -1.83 19.54 -18.81
C ARG A 655 -1.44 19.24 -17.37
N LYS A 656 -2.04 19.96 -16.43
CA LYS A 656 -1.67 19.93 -15.02
C LYS A 656 -2.59 19.03 -14.20
N MET A 657 -2.02 18.34 -13.23
CA MET A 657 -2.73 17.72 -12.11
C MET A 657 -2.21 18.30 -10.79
N ILE A 658 -3.11 18.85 -9.98
CA ILE A 658 -2.75 19.69 -8.81
C ILE A 658 -3.45 19.26 -7.52
N PHE A 659 -2.92 19.72 -6.40
CA PHE A 659 -3.48 19.51 -5.06
C PHE A 659 -4.06 20.82 -4.53
N VAL A 660 -5.28 20.75 -3.97
CA VAL A 660 -5.98 21.90 -3.40
C VAL A 660 -6.16 21.66 -1.89
N PRO A 661 -5.14 21.93 -1.04
CA PRO A 661 -5.21 21.70 0.41
C PRO A 661 -6.26 22.55 1.14
N LYS A 662 -6.88 23.50 0.44
CA LYS A 662 -8.01 24.28 0.95
C LYS A 662 -9.36 23.61 0.73
N ALA A 663 -9.47 22.61 -0.15
CA ALA A 663 -10.64 21.75 -0.27
C ALA A 663 -10.37 20.49 0.56
N VAL A 664 -11.33 20.10 1.41
CA VAL A 664 -11.13 19.07 2.45
C VAL A 664 -12.34 18.13 2.49
N CYS A 665 -12.07 16.85 2.69
CA CYS A 665 -13.04 15.84 3.13
C CYS A 665 -12.56 15.15 4.44
N LYS A 666 -13.40 14.28 5.01
CA LYS A 666 -13.20 13.59 6.29
C LYS A 666 -13.72 12.16 6.26
#